data_AF-A0A6I7PNP2-F1
#
_entry.id   AF-A0A6I7PNP2-F1
#
_cell.length_a   1.000
_cell.length_b   1.000
_cell.length_c   1.000
_cell.angle_alpha   90.00
_cell.angle_beta   90.00
_cell.angle_gamma   90.00
#
_symmetry.space_group_name_H-M   'P 1'
#
loop_
_entity.id
_entity.type
_entity.pdbx_description
1 polymer ?
#
loop_
_entity_poly.entity_id
_entity_poly.type
_entity_poly.pdbx_seq_one_letter_code
_entity_poly.pdbx_strand_id
1 'polypeptide(L)'
;MTAIAISPGRWNPRRAVRGALVALASALCLVVSGGAALAQSAPDDAAFVQRVNDIFTGRDRVVPDARRADLVLLPKLAAMDAPPASASTPLRAALLVPGSSGWSGAEVWATAEPQKAALEALRTVGDPAGRFAFLQPYGATGVSPALVRADLFTDLGTPPILAAARFGYLDALDALASLAHVEATRLAFAGEARQGADLMVRWIVLSRLIADREFFVEKRWADRSMRMGLERLRDIVHEHAEHMTDADIRELARSIEARTIMLDRLRLPRGDRVAAEQVIARAFRPGGGPDGSVFGPTMARIASAERPLAMFGEAARWQDAATGHAGTFDAIDELRDVYDDWVYRWDLSPFDDIMRTRPSDFERMDAARFSVIHTVVGPVRELFKARHRLIAEFSGTRMALAAAAFQRRHSMLPDVFAAVRPNFTPTIEPDPFSEAGESFHYFVPMRGQAVGPRETPRPHTMIISLPGLEVKSTDDDRITADALLDVLGEMAGEMYDATVGASGGGATPNLAKLQEISNRFQERVDQIVDPEGEGGEGARLLQRFGQQFMQALGGGGGTRPTKEAFVAMARETARQLLQEQSGSITITLDDSTFVLYSVGPQGQRNWARSVGQGGEDLLLWPPMLSLVRDELAHRGVAIAGAWIDYQPMARPAPVAREPVEPSERRRQEQERTTPRREGPGLTPF
;
A
#
# COMPACT_ATOMS: atom_id res chain seq x y z
N MET A 1 -81.77 3.08 -34.03
CA MET A 1 -82.35 2.37 -35.19
C MET A 1 -81.86 3.03 -36.47
N THR A 2 -80.74 2.55 -37.01
CA THR A 2 -80.33 2.78 -38.41
C THR A 2 -79.43 1.62 -38.79
N ALA A 3 -79.92 0.75 -39.67
CA ALA A 3 -79.24 -0.44 -40.14
C ALA A 3 -78.28 -0.08 -41.29
N ILE A 4 -77.04 -0.54 -41.23
CA ILE A 4 -76.10 -0.49 -42.36
C ILE A 4 -75.79 -1.94 -42.76
N ALA A 5 -76.13 -2.26 -44.00
CA ALA A 5 -75.95 -3.55 -44.64
C ALA A 5 -74.46 -3.85 -44.89
N ILE A 6 -74.02 -5.06 -44.53
CA ILE A 6 -72.68 -5.57 -44.78
C ILE A 6 -72.72 -6.41 -46.06
N SER A 7 -71.90 -6.02 -47.05
CA SER A 7 -71.64 -6.78 -48.28
C SER A 7 -70.47 -7.77 -48.05
N PRO A 8 -70.52 -9.01 -48.58
CA PRO A 8 -69.47 -10.00 -48.34
C PRO A 8 -68.29 -9.79 -49.31
N GLY A 9 -67.30 -9.02 -48.86
CA GLY A 9 -66.02 -8.82 -49.56
C GLY A 9 -64.98 -9.88 -49.22
N ARG A 10 -64.45 -10.55 -50.26
CA ARG A 10 -63.45 -11.63 -50.24
C ARG A 10 -62.28 -11.40 -49.27
N TRP A 11 -62.02 -12.41 -48.44
CA TRP A 11 -60.91 -12.46 -47.48
C TRP A 11 -59.57 -12.67 -48.22
N ASN A 12 -58.65 -11.70 -48.10
CA ASN A 12 -57.30 -11.78 -48.66
C ASN A 12 -56.28 -11.92 -47.51
N PRO A 13 -55.72 -13.12 -47.27
CA PRO A 13 -54.87 -13.40 -46.11
C PRO A 13 -53.54 -12.64 -46.10
N ARG A 14 -53.18 -11.94 -47.19
CA ARG A 14 -51.97 -11.10 -47.25
C ARG A 14 -52.14 -9.68 -46.69
N ARG A 15 -53.37 -9.22 -46.43
CA ARG A 15 -53.63 -7.92 -45.77
C ARG A 15 -53.73 -8.01 -44.25
N ALA A 16 -54.04 -9.18 -43.68
CA ALA A 16 -54.10 -9.39 -42.23
C ALA A 16 -52.71 -9.39 -41.56
N VAL A 17 -51.67 -9.86 -42.26
CA VAL A 17 -50.29 -9.91 -41.73
C VAL A 17 -49.61 -8.53 -41.74
N ARG A 18 -49.97 -7.63 -42.67
CA ARG A 18 -49.45 -6.25 -42.70
C ARG A 18 -50.15 -5.32 -41.71
N GLY A 19 -51.41 -5.56 -41.37
CA GLY A 19 -52.13 -4.81 -40.32
C GLY A 19 -51.64 -5.15 -38.90
N ALA A 20 -51.28 -6.42 -38.64
CA ALA A 20 -50.78 -6.85 -37.34
C ALA A 20 -49.36 -6.34 -37.03
N LEU A 21 -48.49 -6.18 -38.05
CA LEU A 21 -47.13 -5.65 -37.88
C LEU A 21 -47.08 -4.13 -37.66
N VAL A 22 -48.02 -3.37 -38.25
CA VAL A 22 -48.10 -1.91 -38.03
C VAL A 22 -48.76 -1.59 -36.68
N ALA A 23 -49.72 -2.41 -36.22
CA ALA A 23 -50.30 -2.27 -34.88
C ALA A 23 -49.33 -2.66 -33.75
N LEU A 24 -48.42 -3.63 -33.97
CA LEU A 24 -47.36 -3.96 -33.00
C LEU A 24 -46.27 -2.88 -32.93
N ALA A 25 -45.95 -2.23 -34.05
CA ALA A 25 -44.99 -1.12 -34.08
C ALA A 25 -45.53 0.15 -33.41
N SER A 26 -46.84 0.43 -33.51
CA SER A 26 -47.47 1.57 -32.83
C SER A 26 -47.74 1.31 -31.34
N ALA A 27 -47.89 0.05 -30.91
CA ALA A 27 -47.96 -0.32 -29.49
C ALA A 27 -46.57 -0.35 -28.80
N LEU A 28 -45.49 -0.61 -29.55
CA LEU A 28 -44.12 -0.50 -29.02
C LEU A 28 -43.64 0.96 -28.88
N CYS A 29 -44.11 1.88 -29.73
CA CYS A 29 -43.74 3.30 -29.64
C CYS A 29 -44.53 4.10 -28.58
N LEU A 30 -45.61 3.55 -28.00
CA LEU A 30 -46.41 4.22 -26.96
C LEU A 30 -46.16 3.71 -25.53
N VAL A 31 -45.32 2.68 -25.36
CA VAL A 31 -44.83 2.21 -24.05
C VAL A 31 -43.45 2.83 -23.70
N VAL A 32 -42.77 3.46 -24.67
CA VAL A 32 -41.47 4.12 -24.44
C VAL A 32 -41.61 5.59 -24.00
N SER A 33 -42.80 6.19 -24.11
CA SER A 33 -43.02 7.63 -23.80
C SER A 33 -43.63 7.90 -22.41
N GLY A 34 -43.92 6.86 -21.62
CA GLY A 34 -44.50 6.96 -20.27
C GLY A 34 -43.49 6.89 -19.11
N GLY A 35 -42.20 6.72 -19.40
CA GLY A 35 -41.11 6.64 -18.42
C GLY A 35 -40.49 8.00 -18.04
N ALA A 36 -41.18 9.11 -18.27
CA ALA A 36 -40.79 10.43 -17.77
C ALA A 36 -41.38 10.66 -16.36
N ALA A 37 -41.30 9.66 -15.49
CA ALA A 37 -41.65 9.76 -14.09
C ALA A 37 -40.35 9.75 -13.27
N LEU A 38 -39.95 10.94 -12.84
CA LEU A 38 -38.89 11.22 -11.87
C LEU A 38 -37.49 10.76 -12.30
N ALA A 39 -36.83 11.57 -13.13
CA ALA A 39 -35.40 11.74 -12.97
C ALA A 39 -35.19 12.27 -11.53
N GLN A 40 -35.06 11.34 -10.57
CA GLN A 40 -34.46 11.66 -9.28
C GLN A 40 -33.17 12.35 -9.64
N SER A 41 -33.04 13.64 -9.29
CA SER A 41 -31.82 14.40 -9.50
C SER A 41 -30.69 13.53 -8.95
N ALA A 42 -29.83 13.03 -9.84
CA ALA A 42 -28.65 12.30 -9.42
C ALA A 42 -27.99 13.16 -8.33
N PRO A 43 -27.58 12.56 -7.20
CA PRO A 43 -26.90 13.31 -6.15
C PRO A 43 -25.81 14.16 -6.81
N ASP A 44 -25.70 15.42 -6.37
CA ASP A 44 -24.74 16.36 -6.94
C ASP A 44 -23.32 15.90 -6.62
N ASP A 45 -22.79 14.99 -7.44
CA ASP A 45 -21.45 14.43 -7.29
C ASP A 45 -20.42 15.56 -7.24
N ALA A 46 -20.67 16.68 -7.94
CA ALA A 46 -19.82 17.85 -7.89
C ALA A 46 -19.81 18.52 -6.50
N ALA A 47 -20.93 18.51 -5.78
CA ALA A 47 -20.97 18.99 -4.40
C ALA A 47 -20.11 18.14 -3.45
N PHE A 48 -20.07 16.81 -3.62
CA PHE A 48 -19.17 15.96 -2.82
C PHE A 48 -17.70 16.23 -3.13
N VAL A 49 -17.34 16.35 -4.41
CA VAL A 49 -15.98 16.71 -4.83
C VAL A 49 -15.59 18.09 -4.27
N GLN A 50 -16.49 19.07 -4.38
CA GLN A 50 -16.26 20.41 -3.84
C GLN A 50 -16.09 20.38 -2.32
N ARG A 51 -16.92 19.62 -1.59
CA ARG A 51 -16.78 19.45 -0.14
C ARG A 51 -15.39 18.95 0.25
N VAL A 52 -14.82 17.97 -0.47
CA VAL A 52 -13.47 17.48 -0.18
C VAL A 52 -12.41 18.54 -0.51
N ASN A 53 -12.56 19.25 -1.63
CA ASN A 53 -11.64 20.34 -1.99
C ASN A 53 -11.67 21.49 -0.96
N ASP A 54 -12.86 21.84 -0.46
CA ASP A 54 -13.09 22.89 0.53
C ASP A 54 -12.42 22.61 1.88
N ILE A 55 -12.14 21.34 2.20
CA ILE A 55 -11.38 20.97 3.40
C ILE A 55 -9.99 21.63 3.40
N PHE A 56 -9.41 21.83 2.23
CA PHE A 56 -8.08 22.45 2.07
C PHE A 56 -8.10 23.89 1.59
N THR A 57 -9.21 24.33 0.98
CA THR A 57 -9.37 25.70 0.48
C THR A 57 -10.29 26.57 1.35
N GLY A 58 -10.62 26.12 2.57
CA GLY A 58 -11.47 26.85 3.51
C GLY A 58 -11.05 28.31 3.72
N ARG A 59 -12.02 29.17 4.06
CA ARG A 59 -11.87 30.65 4.08
C ARG A 59 -10.69 31.18 4.90
N ASP A 60 -10.20 30.42 5.88
CA ASP A 60 -9.12 30.82 6.78
C ASP A 60 -7.73 30.28 6.35
N ARG A 61 -7.64 29.59 5.21
CA ARG A 61 -6.45 28.85 4.75
C ARG A 61 -6.00 29.23 3.34
N VAL A 62 -5.98 30.53 3.04
CA VAL A 62 -5.48 31.04 1.75
C VAL A 62 -3.96 30.87 1.70
N VAL A 63 -3.51 29.84 0.97
CA VAL A 63 -2.09 29.65 0.67
C VAL A 63 -1.76 30.37 -0.64
N PRO A 64 -0.81 31.32 -0.65
CA PRO A 64 -0.40 31.98 -1.89
C PRO A 64 0.16 30.97 -2.90
N ASP A 65 -0.05 31.20 -4.21
CA ASP A 65 0.46 30.31 -5.26
C ASP A 65 1.98 30.09 -5.17
N ALA A 66 2.74 31.10 -4.73
CA ALA A 66 4.18 30.98 -4.49
C ALA A 66 4.57 29.98 -3.38
N ARG A 67 3.61 29.56 -2.56
CA ARG A 67 3.76 28.57 -1.48
C ARG A 67 3.03 27.27 -1.78
N ARG A 68 2.53 27.09 -3.01
CA ARG A 68 1.91 25.84 -3.46
C ARG A 68 2.95 24.91 -4.06
N ALA A 69 3.26 23.83 -3.36
CA ALA A 69 4.22 22.82 -3.80
C ALA A 69 3.79 22.15 -5.11
N ASP A 70 2.49 21.93 -5.30
CA ASP A 70 1.93 21.29 -6.49
C ASP A 70 2.20 22.10 -7.77
N LEU A 71 2.17 23.43 -7.69
CA LEU A 71 2.45 24.32 -8.82
C LEU A 71 3.93 24.37 -9.21
N VAL A 72 4.83 24.13 -8.25
CA VAL A 72 6.28 24.12 -8.48
C VAL A 72 6.75 22.74 -8.94
N LEU A 73 6.29 21.69 -8.25
CA LEU A 73 6.83 20.33 -8.39
C LEU A 73 6.24 19.57 -9.58
N LEU A 74 4.91 19.53 -9.71
CA LEU A 74 4.26 18.66 -10.70
C LEU A 74 4.63 18.99 -12.16
N PRO A 75 4.80 20.26 -12.57
CA PRO A 75 5.28 20.54 -13.92
C PRO A 75 6.68 19.99 -14.21
N LYS A 76 7.54 19.88 -13.19
CA LYS A 76 8.88 19.28 -13.33
C LYS A 76 8.80 17.76 -13.40
N LEU A 77 7.91 17.16 -12.62
CA LEU A 77 7.65 15.71 -12.70
C LEU A 77 7.06 15.30 -14.05
N ALA A 78 6.22 16.13 -14.65
CA ALA A 78 5.67 15.87 -15.99
C ALA A 78 6.75 15.81 -17.09
N ALA A 79 7.89 16.45 -16.87
CA ALA A 79 9.01 16.50 -17.81
C ALA A 79 10.08 15.43 -17.52
N MET A 80 9.98 14.72 -16.38
CA MET A 80 10.98 13.74 -15.96
C MET A 80 10.87 12.47 -16.81
N ASP A 81 12.02 11.92 -17.21
CA ASP A 81 12.04 10.62 -17.87
C ASP A 81 11.80 9.50 -16.86
N ALA A 82 11.19 8.40 -17.34
CA ALA A 82 10.94 7.22 -16.52
C ALA A 82 12.26 6.67 -15.92
N PRO A 83 12.24 6.18 -14.67
CA PRO A 83 13.42 5.59 -14.06
C PRO A 83 13.85 4.32 -14.80
N PRO A 84 15.17 4.05 -14.89
CA PRO A 84 15.65 2.78 -15.44
C PRO A 84 15.20 1.61 -14.56
N ALA A 85 15.16 0.39 -15.10
CA ALA A 85 14.67 -0.80 -14.40
C ALA A 85 15.41 -1.08 -13.07
N SER A 86 16.70 -0.71 -12.98
CA SER A 86 17.53 -0.82 -11.77
C SER A 86 17.09 0.13 -10.66
N ALA A 87 16.44 1.25 -10.99
CA ALA A 87 15.95 2.27 -10.07
C ALA A 87 14.43 2.47 -10.18
N SER A 88 13.69 1.46 -10.66
CA SER A 88 12.25 1.58 -10.97
C SER A 88 11.36 1.72 -9.73
N THR A 89 11.92 1.54 -8.54
CA THR A 89 11.23 1.68 -7.26
C THR A 89 12.18 2.36 -6.27
N PRO A 90 11.67 3.10 -5.27
CA PRO A 90 12.51 3.82 -4.29
C PRO A 90 13.50 2.91 -3.55
N LEU A 91 13.06 1.71 -3.16
CA LEU A 91 13.90 0.74 -2.47
C LEU A 91 15.06 0.24 -3.34
N ARG A 92 14.78 -0.19 -4.59
CA ARG A 92 15.85 -0.57 -5.53
C ARG A 92 16.85 0.57 -5.72
N ALA A 93 16.36 1.79 -5.93
CA ALA A 93 17.20 2.97 -6.07
C ALA A 93 18.09 3.23 -4.82
N ALA A 94 17.59 2.97 -3.62
CA ALA A 94 18.35 3.10 -2.38
C ALA A 94 19.39 1.98 -2.13
N LEU A 95 19.20 0.81 -2.74
CA LEU A 95 20.14 -0.31 -2.67
C LEU A 95 21.25 -0.23 -3.74
N LEU A 96 21.05 0.59 -4.79
CA LEU A 96 22.07 0.80 -5.81
C LEU A 96 23.28 1.53 -5.21
N VAL A 97 24.48 1.02 -5.52
CA VAL A 97 25.77 1.64 -5.17
C VAL A 97 26.73 1.64 -6.36
N PRO A 98 27.73 2.53 -6.39
CA PRO A 98 28.77 2.49 -7.41
C PRO A 98 29.39 1.10 -7.56
N GLY A 99 29.50 0.62 -8.80
CA GLY A 99 29.98 -0.72 -9.12
C GLY A 99 28.89 -1.80 -9.20
N SER A 100 27.69 -1.55 -8.65
CA SER A 100 26.56 -2.47 -8.80
C SER A 100 26.00 -2.48 -10.23
N SER A 101 25.37 -3.60 -10.61
CA SER A 101 24.70 -3.72 -11.90
C SER A 101 23.55 -2.72 -12.02
N GLY A 102 23.63 -1.82 -12.99
CA GLY A 102 22.61 -0.80 -13.23
C GLY A 102 22.87 0.55 -12.57
N TRP A 103 23.97 0.71 -11.81
CA TRP A 103 24.39 2.01 -11.27
C TRP A 103 24.67 3.02 -12.38
N SER A 104 25.46 2.67 -13.39
CA SER A 104 25.85 3.60 -14.47
C SER A 104 24.65 4.18 -15.21
N GLY A 105 23.63 3.36 -15.51
CA GLY A 105 22.39 3.82 -16.11
C GLY A 105 21.57 4.73 -15.19
N ALA A 106 21.51 4.40 -13.90
CA ALA A 106 20.81 5.21 -12.90
C ALA A 106 21.51 6.56 -12.68
N GLU A 107 22.84 6.60 -12.65
CA GLU A 107 23.63 7.82 -12.50
C GLU A 107 23.46 8.76 -13.71
N VAL A 108 23.53 8.24 -14.93
CA VAL A 108 23.27 9.02 -16.15
C VAL A 108 21.85 9.58 -16.16
N TRP A 109 20.86 8.76 -15.77
CA TRP A 109 19.47 9.22 -15.64
C TRP A 109 19.33 10.31 -14.58
N ALA A 110 19.91 10.13 -13.39
CA ALA A 110 19.78 11.09 -12.29
C ALA A 110 20.44 12.45 -12.59
N THR A 111 21.45 12.46 -13.44
CA THR A 111 22.20 13.67 -13.83
C THR A 111 21.69 14.36 -15.10
N ALA A 112 20.65 13.82 -15.74
CA ALA A 112 20.01 14.46 -16.88
C ALA A 112 19.23 15.73 -16.46
N GLU A 113 19.09 16.67 -17.40
CA GLU A 113 18.55 18.00 -17.11
C GLU A 113 17.11 18.01 -16.55
N PRO A 114 16.16 17.20 -17.05
CA PRO A 114 14.82 17.11 -16.45
C PRO A 114 14.84 16.66 -14.99
N GLN A 115 15.70 15.69 -14.66
CA GLN A 115 15.85 15.11 -13.33
C GLN A 115 16.48 16.12 -12.36
N LYS A 116 17.53 16.83 -12.79
CA LYS A 116 18.09 17.95 -12.02
C LYS A 116 17.05 19.03 -11.71
N ALA A 117 16.19 19.36 -12.68
CA ALA A 117 15.12 20.33 -12.48
C ALA A 117 14.07 19.83 -11.46
N ALA A 118 13.77 18.52 -11.45
CA ALA A 118 12.89 17.91 -10.45
C ALA A 118 13.52 17.89 -9.05
N LEU A 119 14.82 17.57 -8.95
CA LEU A 119 15.59 17.64 -7.71
C LEU A 119 15.63 19.07 -7.15
N GLU A 120 15.78 20.07 -8.00
CA GLU A 120 15.78 21.46 -7.56
C GLU A 120 14.39 21.93 -7.09
N ALA A 121 13.33 21.47 -7.75
CA ALA A 121 11.97 21.68 -7.26
C ALA A 121 11.76 21.01 -5.90
N LEU A 122 12.25 19.78 -5.71
CA LEU A 122 12.25 19.09 -4.40
C LEU A 122 13.01 19.90 -3.35
N ARG A 123 14.19 20.43 -3.68
CA ARG A 123 14.93 21.29 -2.75
C ARG A 123 14.12 22.52 -2.36
N THR A 124 13.45 23.16 -3.31
CA THR A 124 12.63 24.33 -3.04
C THR A 124 11.43 24.02 -2.14
N VAL A 125 10.62 23.01 -2.49
CA VAL A 125 9.37 22.71 -1.76
C VAL A 125 9.60 21.95 -0.47
N GLY A 126 10.70 21.20 -0.38
CA GLY A 126 11.12 20.45 0.80
C GLY A 126 11.94 21.25 1.80
N ASP A 127 12.09 22.57 1.61
CA ASP A 127 12.68 23.45 2.62
C ASP A 127 11.72 23.64 3.81
N PRO A 128 12.08 23.21 5.04
CA PRO A 128 11.25 23.41 6.23
C PRO A 128 10.87 24.87 6.49
N ALA A 129 11.74 25.82 6.13
CA ALA A 129 11.48 27.25 6.31
C ALA A 129 10.47 27.79 5.28
N GLY A 130 10.33 27.11 4.14
CA GLY A 130 9.50 27.52 3.01
C GLY A 130 7.99 27.48 3.30
N ARG A 131 7.53 26.69 4.29
CA ARG A 131 6.11 26.53 4.66
C ARG A 131 5.20 26.30 3.46
N PHE A 132 5.63 25.43 2.54
CA PHE A 132 4.83 25.05 1.39
C PHE A 132 3.63 24.20 1.81
N ALA A 133 2.61 24.15 0.95
CA ALA A 133 1.49 23.21 1.06
C ALA A 133 1.21 22.56 -0.30
N PHE A 134 0.78 21.30 -0.31
CA PHE A 134 0.39 20.60 -1.53
C PHE A 134 -1.13 20.65 -1.70
N LEU A 135 -1.61 21.46 -2.64
CA LEU A 135 -3.04 21.83 -2.75
C LEU A 135 -3.62 21.55 -4.13
N GLN A 136 -3.23 20.45 -4.78
CA GLN A 136 -3.87 20.05 -6.02
C GLN A 136 -5.35 19.71 -5.74
N PRO A 137 -6.32 20.28 -6.50
CA PRO A 137 -7.72 19.87 -6.40
C PRO A 137 -7.93 18.39 -6.77
N TYR A 138 -8.91 17.76 -6.14
CA TYR A 138 -9.41 16.46 -6.53
C TYR A 138 -10.32 16.58 -7.76
N GLY A 139 -10.09 15.75 -8.78
CA GLY A 139 -10.70 15.85 -10.09
C GLY A 139 -9.89 16.69 -11.09
N ALA A 140 -10.36 16.75 -12.33
CA ALA A 140 -9.69 17.51 -13.40
C ALA A 140 -9.96 19.03 -13.32
N THR A 141 -11.02 19.44 -12.63
CA THR A 141 -11.42 20.85 -12.52
C THR A 141 -10.39 21.64 -11.71
N GLY A 142 -9.87 22.72 -12.29
CA GLY A 142 -8.84 23.54 -11.65
C GLY A 142 -7.41 23.00 -11.78
N VAL A 143 -7.21 21.88 -12.47
CA VAL A 143 -5.89 21.33 -12.80
C VAL A 143 -5.50 21.74 -14.23
N SER A 144 -4.21 22.03 -14.45
CA SER A 144 -3.76 22.45 -15.77
C SER A 144 -3.89 21.31 -16.80
N PRO A 145 -4.25 21.61 -18.07
CA PRO A 145 -4.39 20.57 -19.10
C PRO A 145 -3.10 19.78 -19.37
N ALA A 146 -1.93 20.38 -19.09
CA ALA A 146 -0.66 19.69 -19.23
C ALA A 146 -0.51 18.58 -18.18
N LEU A 147 -0.88 18.84 -16.92
CA LEU A 147 -0.86 17.84 -15.86
C LEU A 147 -1.90 16.74 -16.09
N VAL A 148 -3.09 17.09 -16.57
CA VAL A 148 -4.12 16.10 -16.94
C VAL A 148 -3.61 15.17 -18.06
N ARG A 149 -2.95 15.70 -19.09
CA ARG A 149 -2.34 14.88 -20.16
C ARG A 149 -1.20 13.98 -19.67
N ALA A 150 -0.49 14.40 -18.63
CA ALA A 150 0.58 13.64 -18.00
C ALA A 150 0.07 12.64 -16.94
N ASP A 151 -1.25 12.50 -16.75
CA ASP A 151 -1.87 11.69 -15.69
C ASP A 151 -1.41 12.10 -14.27
N LEU A 152 -0.99 13.35 -14.07
CA LEU A 152 -0.52 13.87 -12.77
C LEU A 152 -1.62 14.58 -12.00
N PHE A 153 -2.80 13.98 -11.95
CA PHE A 153 -3.96 14.52 -11.23
C PHE A 153 -4.74 13.41 -10.53
N THR A 154 -5.72 13.78 -9.71
CA THR A 154 -6.65 12.82 -9.13
C THR A 154 -7.80 12.53 -10.10
N ASP A 155 -7.77 11.37 -10.74
CA ASP A 155 -8.84 10.91 -11.62
C ASP A 155 -9.96 10.27 -10.79
N LEU A 156 -11.18 10.77 -10.95
CA LEU A 156 -12.38 10.29 -10.26
C LEU A 156 -13.22 9.36 -11.15
N GLY A 157 -12.81 9.15 -12.41
CA GLY A 157 -13.56 8.41 -13.41
C GLY A 157 -14.82 9.14 -13.91
N THR A 158 -15.56 8.47 -14.79
CA THR A 158 -16.86 8.92 -15.29
C THR A 158 -17.89 7.84 -15.06
N PRO A 159 -18.94 8.08 -14.24
CA PRO A 159 -19.19 9.27 -13.43
C PRO A 159 -18.22 9.38 -12.23
N PRO A 160 -17.98 10.58 -11.68
CA PRO A 160 -16.97 10.78 -10.63
C PRO A 160 -17.35 10.08 -9.32
N ILE A 161 -16.45 9.23 -8.79
CA ILE A 161 -16.58 8.61 -7.47
C ILE A 161 -15.28 8.80 -6.70
N LEU A 162 -15.37 9.46 -5.53
CA LEU A 162 -14.25 9.70 -4.63
C LEU A 162 -13.66 8.40 -4.08
N ALA A 163 -14.50 7.41 -3.76
CA ALA A 163 -14.06 6.11 -3.25
C ALA A 163 -13.26 5.27 -4.28
N ALA A 164 -13.32 5.63 -5.56
CA ALA A 164 -12.58 4.99 -6.65
C ALA A 164 -11.53 5.95 -7.25
N ALA A 165 -11.14 6.98 -6.48
CA ALA A 165 -10.17 7.97 -6.91
C ALA A 165 -8.81 7.34 -7.19
N ARG A 166 -8.19 7.73 -8.31
CA ARG A 166 -6.83 7.35 -8.70
C ARG A 166 -5.92 8.57 -8.63
N PHE A 167 -4.92 8.53 -7.76
CA PHE A 167 -4.00 9.62 -7.50
C PHE A 167 -2.76 9.53 -8.40
N GLY A 168 -2.88 9.95 -9.66
CA GLY A 168 -1.83 9.69 -10.66
C GLY A 168 -0.48 10.38 -10.40
N TYR A 169 -0.44 11.41 -9.56
CA TYR A 169 0.84 12.02 -9.15
C TYR A 169 1.65 11.17 -8.15
N LEU A 170 1.04 10.20 -7.44
CA LEU A 170 1.79 9.38 -6.48
C LEU A 170 2.85 8.51 -7.16
N ASP A 171 2.55 7.96 -8.34
CA ASP A 171 3.51 7.18 -9.14
C ASP A 171 4.71 8.06 -9.57
N ALA A 172 4.44 9.31 -9.95
CA ALA A 172 5.49 10.27 -10.30
C ALA A 172 6.33 10.70 -9.08
N LEU A 173 5.72 10.76 -7.89
CA LEU A 173 6.45 10.99 -6.64
C LEU A 173 7.30 9.78 -6.25
N ASP A 174 6.89 8.54 -6.54
CA ASP A 174 7.74 7.35 -6.36
C ASP A 174 8.96 7.37 -7.32
N ALA A 175 8.78 7.86 -8.54
CA ALA A 175 9.91 8.09 -9.44
C ALA A 175 10.83 9.21 -8.94
N LEU A 176 10.30 10.29 -8.35
CA LEU A 176 11.08 11.34 -7.69
C LEU A 176 11.84 10.81 -6.47
N ALA A 177 11.21 9.93 -5.68
CA ALA A 177 11.85 9.28 -4.54
C ALA A 177 13.06 8.45 -5.01
N SER A 178 12.87 7.67 -6.06
CA SER A 178 13.92 6.87 -6.70
C SER A 178 15.08 7.77 -7.16
N LEU A 179 14.76 8.89 -7.80
CA LEU A 179 15.73 9.90 -8.20
C LEU A 179 16.51 10.47 -7.00
N ALA A 180 15.80 10.83 -5.93
CA ALA A 180 16.41 11.37 -4.72
C ALA A 180 17.35 10.35 -4.06
N HIS A 181 16.99 9.06 -4.05
CA HIS A 181 17.85 8.00 -3.50
C HIS A 181 19.12 7.77 -4.33
N VAL A 182 19.01 7.74 -5.67
CA VAL A 182 20.18 7.63 -6.56
C VAL A 182 21.10 8.83 -6.36
N GLU A 183 20.55 10.04 -6.36
CA GLU A 183 21.34 11.26 -6.19
C GLU A 183 22.00 11.34 -4.81
N ALA A 184 21.29 10.95 -3.75
CA ALA A 184 21.86 10.92 -2.41
C ALA A 184 23.05 9.94 -2.31
N THR A 185 22.95 8.79 -2.98
CA THR A 185 24.06 7.85 -3.12
C THR A 185 25.23 8.47 -3.89
N ARG A 186 24.95 9.09 -5.03
CA ARG A 186 25.98 9.72 -5.87
C ARG A 186 26.75 10.79 -5.09
N LEU A 187 26.03 11.64 -4.35
CA LEU A 187 26.62 12.67 -3.49
C LEU A 187 27.46 12.06 -2.36
N ALA A 188 26.96 11.01 -1.70
CA ALA A 188 27.68 10.38 -0.59
C ALA A 188 29.02 9.76 -1.04
N PHE A 189 29.02 9.02 -2.15
CA PHE A 189 30.24 8.45 -2.73
C PHE A 189 31.19 9.49 -3.35
N ALA A 190 30.68 10.68 -3.67
CA ALA A 190 31.51 11.82 -4.07
C ALA A 190 32.16 12.57 -2.88
N GLY A 191 31.95 12.09 -1.64
CA GLY A 191 32.42 12.77 -0.43
C GLY A 191 31.53 13.93 0.02
N GLU A 192 30.37 14.11 -0.60
CA GLU A 192 29.37 15.14 -0.28
C GLU A 192 28.19 14.55 0.52
N ALA A 193 28.48 13.60 1.41
CA ALA A 193 27.47 12.85 2.17
C ALA A 193 26.47 13.75 2.90
N ARG A 194 26.93 14.89 3.44
CA ARG A 194 26.04 15.88 4.08
C ARG A 194 24.93 16.35 3.14
N GLN A 195 25.25 16.64 1.88
CA GLN A 195 24.27 17.10 0.90
C GLN A 195 23.29 15.98 0.52
N GLY A 196 23.77 14.74 0.43
CA GLY A 196 22.91 13.56 0.25
C GLY A 196 21.93 13.37 1.42
N ALA A 197 22.40 13.54 2.65
CA ALA A 197 21.56 13.49 3.85
C ALA A 197 20.53 14.64 3.89
N ASP A 198 20.93 15.87 3.53
CA ASP A 198 20.01 17.02 3.43
C ASP A 198 18.93 16.79 2.36
N LEU A 199 19.27 16.13 1.25
CA LEU A 199 18.29 15.74 0.25
C LEU A 199 17.24 14.76 0.82
N MET A 200 17.64 13.81 1.67
CA MET A 200 16.71 12.93 2.37
C MET A 200 15.83 13.66 3.37
N VAL A 201 16.36 14.65 4.08
CA VAL A 201 15.54 15.53 4.94
C VAL A 201 14.47 16.26 4.10
N ARG A 202 14.85 16.82 2.95
CA ARG A 202 13.91 17.51 2.03
C ARG A 202 12.85 16.56 1.48
N TRP A 203 13.22 15.32 1.19
CA TRP A 203 12.29 14.25 0.81
C TRP A 203 11.29 13.92 1.93
N ILE A 204 11.76 13.80 3.18
CA ILE A 204 10.91 13.58 4.34
C ILE A 204 9.91 14.73 4.51
N VAL A 205 10.36 15.99 4.34
CA VAL A 205 9.49 17.18 4.41
C VAL A 205 8.42 17.15 3.32
N LEU A 206 8.78 16.88 2.05
CA LEU A 206 7.81 16.74 0.97
C LEU A 206 6.78 15.64 1.28
N SER A 207 7.25 14.48 1.72
CA SER A 207 6.38 13.36 2.09
C SER A 207 5.40 13.77 3.20
N ARG A 208 5.87 14.54 4.19
CA ARG A 208 5.01 15.12 5.23
C ARG A 208 3.96 16.07 4.66
N LEU A 209 4.27 16.87 3.63
CA LEU A 209 3.27 17.73 2.96
C LEU A 209 2.16 16.89 2.30
N ILE A 210 2.50 15.74 1.71
CA ILE A 210 1.50 14.81 1.15
C ILE A 210 0.67 14.16 2.26
N ALA A 211 1.22 13.96 3.45
CA ALA A 211 0.45 13.43 4.59
C ALA A 211 -0.67 14.38 5.07
N ASP A 212 -0.64 15.67 4.70
CA ASP A 212 -1.74 16.61 4.99
C ASP A 212 -2.97 16.38 4.11
N ARG A 213 -2.85 15.58 3.05
CA ARG A 213 -3.96 15.29 2.12
C ARG A 213 -5.05 14.43 2.75
N GLU A 214 -6.24 14.40 2.16
CA GLU A 214 -7.47 13.93 2.84
C GLU A 214 -7.81 12.46 2.58
N PHE A 215 -7.06 11.73 1.74
CA PHE A 215 -7.34 10.32 1.47
C PHE A 215 -6.34 9.36 2.12
N PHE A 216 -6.84 8.18 2.49
CA PHE A 216 -6.05 7.06 3.02
C PHE A 216 -4.82 6.75 2.16
N VAL A 217 -5.01 6.61 0.84
CA VAL A 217 -3.94 6.21 -0.09
C VAL A 217 -2.78 7.21 -0.05
N GLU A 218 -3.07 8.51 -0.02
CA GLU A 218 -2.06 9.57 0.05
C GLU A 218 -1.31 9.55 1.39
N LYS A 219 -2.02 9.37 2.51
CA LYS A 219 -1.41 9.32 3.84
C LYS A 219 -0.57 8.05 4.04
N ARG A 220 -1.03 6.91 3.54
CA ARG A 220 -0.29 5.65 3.54
C ARG A 220 0.98 5.77 2.70
N TRP A 221 0.87 6.37 1.51
CA TRP A 221 2.03 6.67 0.67
C TRP A 221 3.04 7.55 1.42
N ALA A 222 2.57 8.62 2.05
CA ALA A 222 3.42 9.56 2.78
C ALA A 222 4.13 8.92 3.98
N ASP A 223 3.43 8.08 4.76
CA ASP A 223 4.02 7.30 5.86
C ASP A 223 5.20 6.44 5.37
N ARG A 224 4.95 5.63 4.34
CA ARG A 224 5.97 4.76 3.73
C ARG A 224 7.17 5.58 3.25
N SER A 225 6.91 6.67 2.52
CA SER A 225 7.94 7.54 1.96
C SER A 225 8.78 8.24 3.04
N MET A 226 8.17 8.70 4.13
CA MET A 226 8.90 9.27 5.26
C MET A 226 9.78 8.22 5.95
N ARG A 227 9.25 7.02 6.21
CA ARG A 227 10.02 5.94 6.86
C ARG A 227 11.19 5.48 6.01
N MET A 228 11.00 5.34 4.70
CA MET A 228 12.09 5.04 3.77
C MET A 228 13.13 6.17 3.72
N GLY A 229 12.69 7.43 3.79
CA GLY A 229 13.60 8.58 3.88
C GLY A 229 14.42 8.59 5.17
N LEU A 230 13.81 8.26 6.31
CA LEU A 230 14.49 8.15 7.61
C LEU A 230 15.50 7.00 7.62
N GLU A 231 15.10 5.84 7.12
CA GLU A 231 15.99 4.68 6.95
C GLU A 231 17.18 5.03 6.06
N ARG A 232 16.94 5.69 4.92
CA ARG A 232 18.02 6.15 4.03
C ARG A 232 18.92 7.19 4.67
N LEU A 233 18.36 8.11 5.47
CA LEU A 233 19.14 9.10 6.20
C LEU A 233 20.12 8.42 7.17
N ARG A 234 19.66 7.40 7.89
CA ARG A 234 20.51 6.61 8.79
C ARG A 234 21.59 5.85 8.01
N ASP A 235 21.23 5.20 6.90
CA ASP A 235 22.17 4.51 6.01
C ASP A 235 23.31 5.43 5.54
N ILE A 236 22.99 6.62 5.03
CA ILE A 236 24.02 7.57 4.57
C ILE A 236 24.95 7.98 5.72
N VAL A 237 24.40 8.22 6.91
CA VAL A 237 25.21 8.59 8.08
C VAL A 237 26.03 7.40 8.59
N HIS A 238 25.54 6.17 8.45
CA HIS A 238 26.26 4.96 8.84
C HIS A 238 27.44 4.68 7.92
N GLU A 239 27.20 4.64 6.62
CA GLU A 239 28.19 4.27 5.59
C GLU A 239 29.25 5.35 5.34
N HIS A 240 28.85 6.62 5.46
CA HIS A 240 29.67 7.76 5.03
C HIS A 240 29.90 8.77 6.18
N ALA A 241 29.96 8.28 7.42
CA ALA A 241 30.19 9.08 8.61
C ALA A 241 31.50 9.88 8.55
N GLU A 242 32.52 9.33 7.89
CA GLU A 242 33.85 9.94 7.70
C GLU A 242 33.78 11.26 6.94
N HIS A 243 32.80 11.41 6.04
CA HIS A 243 32.53 12.60 5.25
C HIS A 243 31.64 13.62 5.98
N MET A 244 31.33 13.40 7.26
CA MET A 244 30.55 14.32 8.09
C MET A 244 31.27 14.66 9.40
N THR A 245 31.01 15.85 9.93
CA THR A 245 31.39 16.21 11.30
C THR A 245 30.31 15.81 12.31
N ASP A 246 30.63 15.77 13.61
CA ASP A 246 29.61 15.57 14.65
C ASP A 246 28.56 16.69 14.64
N ALA A 247 28.95 17.91 14.28
CA ALA A 247 28.06 19.07 14.18
C ALA A 247 27.03 18.89 13.06
N ASP A 248 27.47 18.34 11.92
CA ASP A 248 26.60 18.01 10.80
C ASP A 248 25.52 17.00 11.23
N ILE A 249 25.94 15.88 11.83
CA ILE A 249 25.00 14.83 12.25
C ILE A 249 24.00 15.37 13.30
N ARG A 250 24.45 16.23 14.23
CA ARG A 250 23.56 16.90 15.19
C ARG A 250 22.57 17.86 14.52
N GLU A 251 22.95 18.52 13.44
CA GLU A 251 22.04 19.37 12.67
C GLU A 251 21.00 18.54 11.91
N LEU A 252 21.39 17.38 11.35
CA LEU A 252 20.44 16.44 10.73
C LEU A 252 19.42 15.92 11.75
N ALA A 253 19.86 15.58 12.96
CA ALA A 253 18.95 15.15 14.03
C ALA A 253 17.94 16.25 14.41
N ARG A 254 18.36 17.52 14.41
CA ARG A 254 17.50 18.68 14.70
C ARG A 254 16.51 18.98 13.57
N SER A 255 16.90 18.80 12.32
CA SER A 255 16.03 19.09 11.17
C SER A 255 14.83 18.14 11.06
N ILE A 256 14.93 16.93 11.62
CA ILE A 256 13.86 15.93 11.65
C ILE A 256 13.10 15.87 12.99
N GLU A 257 13.28 16.86 13.88
CA GLU A 257 12.52 16.91 15.13
C GLU A 257 11.01 16.95 14.88
N ALA A 258 10.24 16.28 15.76
CA ALA A 258 8.79 16.17 15.63
C ALA A 258 8.08 17.53 15.57
N ARG A 259 8.64 18.58 16.19
CA ARG A 259 8.13 19.95 16.12
C ARG A 259 8.38 20.62 14.77
N THR A 260 9.51 20.31 14.14
CA THR A 260 9.87 20.81 12.80
C THR A 260 9.03 20.13 11.73
N ILE A 261 8.86 18.81 11.83
CA ILE A 261 8.06 18.00 10.89
C ILE A 261 6.55 18.04 11.24
N MET A 262 6.20 18.51 12.43
CA MET A 262 4.81 18.63 12.91
C MET A 262 4.03 17.31 12.85
N LEU A 263 4.61 16.23 13.37
CA LEU A 263 3.97 14.90 13.39
C LEU A 263 2.68 14.88 14.21
N ASP A 264 2.63 15.66 15.29
CA ASP A 264 1.44 15.80 16.13
C ASP A 264 0.24 16.43 15.39
N ARG A 265 0.48 17.03 14.21
CA ARG A 265 -0.57 17.62 13.36
C ARG A 265 -1.09 16.68 12.29
N LEU A 266 -0.58 15.45 12.21
CA LEU A 266 -1.16 14.44 11.31
C LEU A 266 -2.59 14.15 11.75
N ARG A 267 -3.54 14.37 10.85
CA ARG A 267 -4.97 14.12 11.09
C ARG A 267 -5.46 12.91 10.30
N LEU A 268 -6.48 12.25 10.83
CA LEU A 268 -7.23 11.20 10.15
C LEU A 268 -7.79 11.71 8.80
N PRO A 269 -7.77 10.90 7.73
CA PRO A 269 -8.30 11.32 6.43
C PRO A 269 -9.82 11.49 6.49
N ARG A 270 -10.31 12.67 6.12
CA ARG A 270 -11.75 12.97 6.03
C ARG A 270 -12.32 12.75 4.63
N GLY A 271 -11.47 12.65 3.62
CA GLY A 271 -11.87 12.39 2.23
C GLY A 271 -12.58 11.05 2.09
N ASP A 272 -12.08 10.00 2.75
CA ASP A 272 -12.69 8.66 2.74
C ASP A 272 -14.08 8.65 3.40
N ARG A 273 -14.32 9.49 4.42
CA ARG A 273 -15.65 9.70 5.01
C ARG A 273 -16.62 10.28 3.99
N VAL A 274 -16.22 11.38 3.35
CA VAL A 274 -17.04 12.04 2.33
C VAL A 274 -17.26 11.13 1.12
N ALA A 275 -16.28 10.29 0.79
CA ALA A 275 -16.40 9.27 -0.25
C ALA A 275 -17.45 8.21 0.12
N ALA A 276 -17.45 7.71 1.36
CA ALA A 276 -18.47 6.78 1.83
C ALA A 276 -19.87 7.42 1.82
N GLU A 277 -20.00 8.68 2.26
CA GLU A 277 -21.24 9.45 2.17
C GLU A 277 -21.73 9.58 0.71
N GLN A 278 -20.82 9.84 -0.23
CA GLN A 278 -21.14 9.90 -1.66
C GLN A 278 -21.67 8.55 -2.17
N VAL A 279 -21.00 7.45 -1.81
CA VAL A 279 -21.41 6.10 -2.23
C VAL A 279 -22.78 5.76 -1.67
N ILE A 280 -23.05 6.07 -0.40
CA ILE A 280 -24.37 5.86 0.21
C ILE A 280 -25.44 6.71 -0.49
N ALA A 281 -25.17 8.00 -0.71
CA ALA A 281 -26.11 8.90 -1.39
C ALA A 281 -26.45 8.45 -2.83
N ARG A 282 -25.50 7.79 -3.49
CA ARG A 282 -25.63 7.31 -4.88
C ARG A 282 -26.27 5.93 -5.00
N ALA A 283 -25.84 4.99 -4.17
CA ALA A 283 -26.17 3.58 -4.30
C ALA A 283 -27.47 3.18 -3.59
N PHE A 284 -28.07 4.10 -2.82
CA PHE A 284 -29.25 3.82 -2.00
C PHE A 284 -30.44 4.65 -2.44
N ARG A 285 -31.64 4.13 -2.15
CA ARG A 285 -32.87 4.91 -2.31
C ARG A 285 -33.00 5.92 -1.17
N PRO A 286 -33.55 7.12 -1.41
CA PRO A 286 -33.81 8.08 -0.34
C PRO A 286 -34.67 7.46 0.77
N GLY A 287 -34.11 7.38 1.99
CA GLY A 287 -34.77 6.75 3.15
C GLY A 287 -35.02 5.24 3.05
N GLY A 288 -34.46 4.55 2.05
CA GLY A 288 -34.63 3.12 1.81
C GLY A 288 -33.34 2.32 1.93
N GLY A 289 -33.39 1.06 1.50
CA GLY A 289 -32.21 0.20 1.35
C GLY A 289 -31.42 0.47 0.06
N PRO A 290 -30.38 -0.34 -0.20
CA PRO A 290 -29.63 -0.29 -1.45
C PRO A 290 -30.53 -0.37 -2.68
N ASP A 291 -30.18 0.39 -3.73
CA ASP A 291 -30.79 0.21 -5.03
C ASP A 291 -30.11 -0.95 -5.75
N GLY A 292 -30.81 -2.07 -5.94
CA GLY A 292 -30.27 -3.28 -6.57
C GLY A 292 -29.72 -3.07 -7.99
N SER A 293 -30.12 -2.00 -8.69
CA SER A 293 -29.60 -1.68 -10.03
C SER A 293 -28.32 -0.83 -10.01
N VAL A 294 -28.06 -0.09 -8.92
CA VAL A 294 -26.94 0.87 -8.83
C VAL A 294 -25.87 0.39 -7.85
N PHE A 295 -26.26 -0.28 -6.76
CA PHE A 295 -25.36 -0.69 -5.68
C PHE A 295 -24.27 -1.65 -6.16
N GLY A 296 -24.66 -2.77 -6.79
CA GLY A 296 -23.73 -3.79 -7.29
C GLY A 296 -22.68 -3.20 -8.24
N PRO A 297 -23.07 -2.51 -9.32
CA PRO A 297 -22.12 -1.87 -10.25
C PRO A 297 -21.24 -0.80 -9.60
N THR A 298 -21.78 -0.01 -8.66
CA THR A 298 -21.02 1.05 -7.97
C THR A 298 -19.93 0.44 -7.08
N MET A 299 -20.29 -0.54 -6.26
CA MET A 299 -19.35 -1.23 -5.36
C MET A 299 -18.33 -2.06 -6.15
N ALA A 300 -18.74 -2.70 -7.23
CA ALA A 300 -17.82 -3.44 -8.10
C ALA A 300 -16.74 -2.54 -8.69
N ARG A 301 -17.09 -1.30 -9.09
CA ARG A 301 -16.11 -0.33 -9.58
C ARG A 301 -15.12 0.09 -8.50
N ILE A 302 -15.57 0.28 -7.26
CA ILE A 302 -14.70 0.61 -6.12
C ILE A 302 -13.76 -0.58 -5.84
N ALA A 303 -14.30 -1.79 -5.71
CA ALA A 303 -13.53 -3.00 -5.43
C ALA A 303 -12.57 -3.39 -6.56
N SER A 304 -12.91 -3.03 -7.80
CA SER A 304 -12.13 -3.38 -9.00
C SER A 304 -11.29 -2.22 -9.54
N ALA A 305 -11.11 -1.13 -8.77
CA ALA A 305 -10.37 0.05 -9.21
C ALA A 305 -8.95 -0.32 -9.71
N GLU A 306 -8.32 -1.29 -9.07
CA GLU A 306 -7.00 -1.81 -9.45
C GLU A 306 -7.04 -3.04 -10.36
N ARG A 307 -8.22 -3.68 -10.51
CA ARG A 307 -8.39 -4.92 -11.30
C ARG A 307 -9.63 -4.82 -12.19
N PRO A 308 -9.61 -4.01 -13.27
CA PRO A 308 -10.80 -3.75 -14.08
C PRO A 308 -11.47 -5.02 -14.65
N LEU A 309 -10.68 -6.06 -14.90
CA LEU A 309 -11.19 -7.34 -15.42
C LEU A 309 -12.01 -8.13 -14.38
N ALA A 310 -11.83 -7.87 -13.08
CA ALA A 310 -12.58 -8.52 -12.01
C ALA A 310 -14.00 -7.94 -11.82
N MET A 311 -14.31 -6.81 -12.49
CA MET A 311 -15.53 -6.03 -12.28
C MET A 311 -16.83 -6.84 -12.43
N PHE A 312 -16.88 -7.79 -13.38
CA PHE A 312 -18.08 -8.60 -13.60
C PHE A 312 -18.37 -9.58 -12.46
N GLY A 313 -17.33 -10.22 -11.91
CA GLY A 313 -17.47 -11.12 -10.77
C GLY A 313 -17.83 -10.37 -9.49
N GLU A 314 -17.22 -9.20 -9.29
CA GLU A 314 -17.51 -8.34 -8.14
C GLU A 314 -18.94 -7.80 -8.16
N ALA A 315 -19.49 -7.43 -9.33
CA ALA A 315 -20.86 -6.90 -9.41
C ALA A 315 -21.92 -7.88 -8.88
N ALA A 316 -21.81 -9.17 -9.21
CA ALA A 316 -22.73 -10.19 -8.71
C ALA A 316 -22.62 -10.34 -7.18
N ARG A 317 -21.38 -10.45 -6.66
CA ARG A 317 -21.10 -10.53 -5.22
C ARG A 317 -21.71 -9.35 -4.46
N TRP A 318 -21.55 -8.12 -4.97
CA TRP A 318 -22.10 -6.93 -4.32
C TRP A 318 -23.62 -6.83 -4.42
N GLN A 319 -24.21 -7.41 -5.46
CA GLN A 319 -25.66 -7.48 -5.57
C GLN A 319 -26.26 -8.44 -4.53
N ASP A 320 -25.60 -9.56 -4.24
CA ASP A 320 -25.97 -10.45 -3.15
C ASP A 320 -25.82 -9.74 -1.80
N ALA A 321 -24.69 -9.04 -1.58
CA ALA A 321 -24.45 -8.28 -0.35
C ALA A 321 -25.49 -7.17 -0.09
N ALA A 322 -26.06 -6.59 -1.15
CA ALA A 322 -27.10 -5.58 -1.04
C ALA A 322 -28.36 -6.08 -0.30
N THR A 323 -28.62 -7.39 -0.31
CA THR A 323 -29.81 -7.96 0.33
C THR A 323 -29.78 -7.91 1.86
N GLY A 324 -28.58 -7.95 2.46
CA GLY A 324 -28.36 -7.88 3.90
C GLY A 324 -27.96 -6.50 4.43
N HIS A 325 -27.85 -5.50 3.57
CA HIS A 325 -27.32 -4.19 3.97
C HIS A 325 -28.36 -3.34 4.72
N ALA A 326 -27.91 -2.54 5.69
CA ALA A 326 -28.74 -1.55 6.38
C ALA A 326 -29.29 -0.47 5.43
N GLY A 327 -30.31 0.26 5.87
CA GLY A 327 -30.85 1.41 5.12
C GLY A 327 -29.94 2.64 5.14
N THR A 328 -30.28 3.66 4.34
CA THR A 328 -29.51 4.90 4.20
C THR A 328 -29.23 5.62 5.52
N PHE A 329 -30.23 5.78 6.39
CA PHE A 329 -30.06 6.50 7.65
C PHE A 329 -29.16 5.75 8.62
N ASP A 330 -29.43 4.46 8.84
CA ASP A 330 -28.58 3.57 9.63
C ASP A 330 -27.13 3.61 9.14
N ALA A 331 -26.90 3.55 7.82
CA ALA A 331 -25.56 3.58 7.26
C ALA A 331 -24.85 4.93 7.47
N ILE A 332 -25.57 6.05 7.44
CA ILE A 332 -24.97 7.38 7.71
C ILE A 332 -24.66 7.55 9.19
N ASP A 333 -25.56 7.11 10.08
CA ASP A 333 -25.35 7.18 11.52
C ASP A 333 -24.18 6.28 11.94
N GLU A 334 -24.13 5.04 11.45
CA GLU A 334 -23.00 4.13 11.72
C GLU A 334 -21.67 4.68 11.19
N LEU A 335 -21.67 5.27 9.98
CA LEU A 335 -20.47 5.91 9.41
C LEU A 335 -19.98 7.07 10.30
N ARG A 336 -20.91 7.87 10.84
CA ARG A 336 -20.56 8.96 11.75
C ARG A 336 -19.97 8.40 13.05
N ASP A 337 -20.62 7.40 13.65
CA ASP A 337 -20.19 6.81 14.91
C ASP A 337 -18.78 6.21 14.79
N VAL A 338 -18.52 5.45 13.72
CA VAL A 338 -17.17 4.94 13.38
C VAL A 338 -16.14 6.05 13.28
N TYR A 339 -16.43 7.12 12.54
CA TYR A 339 -15.46 8.20 12.34
C TYR A 339 -15.24 9.04 13.60
N ASP A 340 -16.28 9.31 14.36
CA ASP A 340 -16.19 10.12 15.58
C ASP A 340 -15.41 9.35 16.66
N ASP A 341 -15.60 8.02 16.79
CA ASP A 341 -14.77 7.14 17.63
C ASP A 341 -13.30 7.16 17.18
N TRP A 342 -13.03 7.02 15.88
CA TRP A 342 -11.66 7.06 15.38
C TRP A 342 -11.00 8.42 15.53
N VAL A 343 -11.71 9.53 15.32
CA VAL A 343 -11.17 10.88 15.55
C VAL A 343 -10.81 11.06 17.03
N TYR A 344 -11.66 10.57 17.94
CA TYR A 344 -11.36 10.58 19.37
C TYR A 344 -10.13 9.74 19.71
N ARG A 345 -10.05 8.51 19.18
CA ARG A 345 -8.92 7.59 19.41
C ARG A 345 -7.62 8.02 18.75
N TRP A 346 -7.67 8.82 17.68
CA TRP A 346 -6.51 9.18 16.88
C TRP A 346 -5.42 9.89 17.69
N ASP A 347 -5.81 10.72 18.64
CA ASP A 347 -4.88 11.48 19.49
C ASP A 347 -4.49 10.73 20.78
N LEU A 348 -5.04 9.52 21.02
CA LEU A 348 -4.70 8.70 22.20
C LEU A 348 -3.39 7.92 22.00
N SER A 349 -2.77 7.56 23.14
CA SER A 349 -1.68 6.58 23.15
C SER A 349 -2.23 5.19 22.80
N PRO A 350 -1.49 4.33 22.07
CA PRO A 350 -1.90 2.93 21.85
C PRO A 350 -2.08 2.13 23.14
N PHE A 351 -1.45 2.57 24.24
CA PHE A 351 -1.56 1.95 25.56
C PHE A 351 -2.67 2.55 26.43
N ASP A 352 -3.41 3.54 25.92
CA ASP A 352 -4.56 4.10 26.63
C ASP A 352 -5.59 2.99 26.91
N ASP A 353 -6.23 3.04 28.08
CA ASP A 353 -7.21 2.05 28.51
C ASP A 353 -8.34 1.89 27.49
N ILE A 354 -8.75 2.97 26.83
CA ILE A 354 -9.81 2.93 25.80
C ILE A 354 -9.34 2.14 24.58
N MET A 355 -8.08 2.31 24.17
CA MET A 355 -7.49 1.58 23.03
C MET A 355 -7.36 0.08 23.32
N ARG A 356 -7.08 -0.31 24.57
CA ARG A 356 -6.85 -1.72 24.95
C ARG A 356 -8.12 -2.48 25.33
N THR A 357 -9.02 -1.83 26.06
CA THR A 357 -10.15 -2.52 26.70
C THR A 357 -11.42 -2.49 25.87
N ARG A 358 -11.57 -1.48 24.99
CA ARG A 358 -12.80 -1.26 24.23
C ARG A 358 -12.53 -1.43 22.74
N PRO A 359 -13.17 -2.42 22.08
CA PRO A 359 -13.18 -2.48 20.63
C PRO A 359 -13.66 -1.14 20.04
N SER A 360 -13.07 -0.72 18.93
CA SER A 360 -13.56 0.47 18.21
C SER A 360 -14.96 0.24 17.67
N ASP A 361 -15.71 1.31 17.40
CA ASP A 361 -17.05 1.17 16.82
C ASP A 361 -17.00 0.45 15.47
N PHE A 362 -15.92 0.64 14.69
CA PHE A 362 -15.68 -0.15 13.48
C PHE A 362 -15.53 -1.65 13.72
N GLU A 363 -14.91 -2.06 14.83
CA GLU A 363 -14.75 -3.49 15.18
C GLU A 363 -16.05 -4.12 15.71
N ARG A 364 -16.94 -3.30 16.29
CA ARG A 364 -18.26 -3.76 16.75
C ARG A 364 -19.30 -3.79 15.61
N MET A 365 -19.10 -2.95 14.60
CA MET A 365 -19.96 -2.85 13.43
C MET A 365 -20.08 -4.20 12.70
N ASP A 366 -21.31 -4.56 12.32
CA ASP A 366 -21.55 -5.73 11.47
C ASP A 366 -21.08 -5.43 10.03
N ALA A 367 -19.91 -5.98 9.67
CA ALA A 367 -19.28 -5.76 8.37
C ALA A 367 -20.13 -6.23 7.18
N ALA A 368 -21.01 -7.22 7.35
CA ALA A 368 -21.91 -7.66 6.29
C ALA A 368 -23.07 -6.68 6.12
N ARG A 369 -23.65 -6.22 7.23
CA ARG A 369 -24.74 -5.24 7.25
C ARG A 369 -24.30 -3.84 6.79
N PHE A 370 -23.05 -3.48 7.01
CA PHE A 370 -22.47 -2.16 6.69
C PHE A 370 -21.29 -2.26 5.72
N SER A 371 -21.46 -3.08 4.69
CA SER A 371 -20.38 -3.45 3.77
C SER A 371 -19.77 -2.27 3.02
N VAL A 372 -20.53 -1.19 2.77
CA VAL A 372 -20.01 0.05 2.16
C VAL A 372 -18.97 0.70 3.06
N ILE A 373 -19.28 0.86 4.36
CA ILE A 373 -18.36 1.45 5.35
C ILE A 373 -17.12 0.57 5.47
N HIS A 374 -17.31 -0.75 5.64
CA HIS A 374 -16.19 -1.68 5.75
C HIS A 374 -15.23 -1.60 4.55
N THR A 375 -15.75 -1.44 3.33
CA THR A 375 -14.94 -1.43 2.10
C THR A 375 -14.22 -0.11 1.89
N VAL A 376 -14.93 1.02 2.02
CA VAL A 376 -14.37 2.35 1.71
C VAL A 376 -13.50 2.87 2.84
N VAL A 377 -13.93 2.67 4.08
CA VAL A 377 -13.34 3.29 5.27
C VAL A 377 -12.45 2.31 6.05
N GLY A 378 -12.69 1.00 5.92
CA GLY A 378 -11.92 -0.03 6.63
C GLY A 378 -10.40 0.08 6.52
N PRO A 379 -9.80 0.41 5.36
CA PRO A 379 -8.35 0.58 5.25
C PRO A 379 -7.76 1.67 6.17
N VAL A 380 -8.53 2.71 6.51
CA VAL A 380 -8.08 3.83 7.36
C VAL A 380 -7.59 3.36 8.73
N ARG A 381 -8.09 2.23 9.25
CA ARG A 381 -7.62 1.62 10.50
C ARG A 381 -6.11 1.36 10.52
N GLU A 382 -5.52 1.07 9.35
CA GLU A 382 -4.09 0.78 9.23
C GLU A 382 -3.23 2.00 9.58
N LEU A 383 -3.79 3.21 9.43
CA LEU A 383 -3.07 4.45 9.72
C LEU A 383 -2.74 4.63 11.21
N PHE A 384 -3.48 3.99 12.13
CA PHE A 384 -3.16 4.04 13.56
C PHE A 384 -1.80 3.37 13.84
N LYS A 385 -1.62 2.14 13.29
CA LYS A 385 -0.36 1.40 13.39
C LYS A 385 0.76 2.13 12.65
N ALA A 386 0.45 2.65 11.46
CA ALA A 386 1.40 3.41 10.64
C ALA A 386 1.92 4.66 11.39
N ARG A 387 1.01 5.49 11.91
CA ARG A 387 1.35 6.69 12.70
C ARG A 387 2.26 6.35 13.87
N HIS A 388 1.92 5.31 14.63
CA HIS A 388 2.70 4.96 15.80
C HIS A 388 4.11 4.48 15.44
N ARG A 389 4.22 3.65 14.39
CA ARG A 389 5.51 3.24 13.83
C ARG A 389 6.32 4.41 13.32
N LEU A 390 5.69 5.38 12.66
CA LEU A 390 6.34 6.60 12.19
C LEU A 390 6.94 7.42 13.35
N ILE A 391 6.22 7.57 14.46
CA ILE A 391 6.73 8.27 15.65
C ILE A 391 7.97 7.55 16.20
N ALA A 392 7.94 6.21 16.26
CA ALA A 392 9.09 5.42 16.70
C ALA A 392 10.28 5.59 15.77
N GLU A 393 10.06 5.60 14.46
CA GLU A 393 11.10 5.82 13.44
C GLU A 393 11.73 7.21 13.55
N PHE A 394 10.95 8.29 13.72
CA PHE A 394 11.49 9.64 13.87
C PHE A 394 12.29 9.81 15.16
N SER A 395 11.74 9.35 16.28
CA SER A 395 12.37 9.46 17.59
C SER A 395 13.63 8.60 17.65
N GLY A 396 13.52 7.36 17.17
CA GLY A 396 14.61 6.41 17.03
C GLY A 396 15.72 6.88 16.10
N THR A 397 15.39 7.51 14.97
CA THR A 397 16.39 8.13 14.07
C THR A 397 17.19 9.19 14.79
N ARG A 398 16.53 10.09 15.53
CA ARG A 398 17.24 11.15 16.26
C ARG A 398 18.16 10.58 17.33
N MET A 399 17.71 9.53 18.02
CA MET A 399 18.51 8.81 19.00
C MET A 399 19.71 8.10 18.34
N ALA A 400 19.52 7.46 17.19
CA ALA A 400 20.59 6.83 16.41
C ALA A 400 21.63 7.85 15.93
N LEU A 401 21.18 8.98 15.36
CA LEU A 401 22.05 10.06 14.91
C LEU A 401 22.81 10.70 16.09
N ALA A 402 22.20 10.82 17.27
CA ALA A 402 22.89 11.32 18.45
C ALA A 402 24.04 10.38 18.90
N ALA A 403 23.83 9.06 18.86
CA ALA A 403 24.88 8.08 19.13
C ALA A 403 25.97 8.08 18.04
N ALA A 404 25.59 8.18 16.76
CA ALA A 404 26.54 8.29 15.65
C ALA A 404 27.40 9.57 15.77
N ALA A 405 26.80 10.71 16.14
CA ALA A 405 27.53 11.94 16.40
C ALA A 405 28.50 11.83 17.59
N PHE A 406 28.10 11.11 18.65
CA PHE A 406 28.98 10.78 19.78
C PHE A 406 30.18 9.97 19.31
N GLN A 407 29.94 8.89 18.57
CA GLN A 407 30.99 8.04 18.01
C GLN A 407 31.94 8.86 17.13
N ARG A 408 31.42 9.73 16.28
CA ARG A 408 32.23 10.58 15.40
C ARG A 408 33.16 11.51 16.17
N ARG A 409 32.69 12.09 17.28
CA ARG A 409 33.49 13.03 18.09
C ARG A 409 34.53 12.33 18.96
N HIS A 410 34.18 11.18 19.54
CA HIS A 410 35.02 10.51 20.54
C HIS A 410 35.80 9.32 19.98
N SER A 411 35.54 8.91 18.74
CA SER A 411 36.10 7.68 18.13
C SER A 411 35.84 6.42 18.96
N MET A 412 34.78 6.42 19.77
CA MET A 412 34.35 5.29 20.58
C MET A 412 32.83 5.29 20.70
N LEU A 413 32.24 4.10 20.83
CA LEU A 413 30.81 3.94 21.09
C LEU A 413 30.45 4.37 22.51
N PRO A 414 29.25 4.93 22.75
CA PRO A 414 28.76 5.17 24.11
C PRO A 414 28.67 3.88 24.93
N ASP A 415 29.27 3.82 26.12
CA ASP A 415 29.09 2.63 27.00
C ASP A 415 27.65 2.50 27.50
N VAL A 416 26.99 3.64 27.71
CA VAL A 416 25.58 3.76 28.02
C VAL A 416 24.96 4.82 27.13
N PHE A 417 23.73 4.57 26.68
CA PHE A 417 23.04 5.52 25.81
C PHE A 417 22.91 6.91 26.44
N ALA A 418 22.83 6.99 27.78
CA ALA A 418 22.74 8.27 28.48
C ALA A 418 23.91 9.25 28.22
N ALA A 419 25.06 8.76 27.76
CA ALA A 419 26.24 9.57 27.49
C ALA A 419 26.08 10.55 26.30
N VAL A 420 25.07 10.36 25.44
CA VAL A 420 24.80 11.29 24.33
C VAL A 420 24.23 12.64 24.82
N ARG A 421 23.76 12.71 26.07
CA ARG A 421 23.25 13.95 26.67
C ARG A 421 24.35 14.73 27.40
N PRO A 422 24.22 16.07 27.49
CA PRO A 422 23.29 16.93 26.74
C PRO A 422 23.85 17.34 25.36
N ASN A 423 25.09 16.95 25.04
CA ASN A 423 25.87 17.54 23.95
C ASN A 423 25.36 17.17 22.55
N PHE A 424 24.73 16.00 22.40
CA PHE A 424 24.26 15.50 21.09
C PHE A 424 22.74 15.48 20.98
N THR A 425 22.03 15.30 22.10
CA THR A 425 20.58 15.52 22.19
C THR A 425 20.25 16.10 23.57
N PRO A 426 19.28 17.03 23.68
CA PRO A 426 18.85 17.56 24.98
C PRO A 426 18.13 16.50 25.83
N THR A 427 17.38 15.60 25.21
CA THR A 427 16.52 14.62 25.88
C THR A 427 16.65 13.24 25.24
N ILE A 428 16.54 12.19 26.06
CA ILE A 428 16.32 10.84 25.57
C ILE A 428 14.82 10.66 25.46
N GLU A 429 14.38 10.22 24.29
CA GLU A 429 12.96 10.07 24.02
C GLU A 429 12.48 8.68 24.41
N PRO A 430 11.25 8.58 24.93
CA PRO A 430 10.64 7.29 25.18
C PRO A 430 10.39 6.57 23.86
N ASP A 431 10.55 5.25 23.88
CA ASP A 431 10.05 4.37 22.84
C ASP A 431 8.52 4.42 22.85
N PRO A 432 7.86 4.84 21.75
CA PRO A 432 6.41 4.88 21.69
C PRO A 432 5.76 3.53 21.97
N PHE A 433 6.45 2.42 21.68
CA PHE A 433 5.97 1.05 21.91
C PHE A 433 6.25 0.51 23.33
N SER A 434 6.83 1.33 24.22
CA SER A 434 6.99 0.95 25.62
C SER A 434 5.79 1.42 26.45
N GLU A 435 5.01 0.48 26.99
CA GLU A 435 3.91 0.79 27.91
C GLU A 435 4.42 1.52 29.17
N ALA A 436 5.61 1.18 29.64
CA ALA A 436 6.25 1.79 30.80
C ALA A 436 6.91 3.15 30.48
N GLY A 437 6.86 3.62 29.23
CA GLY A 437 7.50 4.86 28.79
C GLY A 437 9.02 4.80 28.82
N GLU A 438 9.59 3.62 28.66
CA GLU A 438 11.04 3.43 28.65
C GLU A 438 11.67 3.99 27.38
N SER A 439 12.97 4.29 27.41
CA SER A 439 13.69 4.69 26.21
C SER A 439 13.90 3.51 25.26
N PHE A 440 14.25 3.82 24.01
CA PHE A 440 14.79 2.83 23.06
C PHE A 440 15.90 1.99 23.68
N HIS A 441 15.94 0.71 23.31
CA HIS A 441 16.95 -0.20 23.81
C HIS A 441 18.25 -0.04 23.04
N TYR A 442 19.33 0.08 23.80
CA TYR A 442 20.67 0.30 23.30
C TYR A 442 21.62 -0.73 23.89
N PHE A 443 22.45 -1.34 23.04
CA PHE A 443 23.59 -2.12 23.49
C PHE A 443 24.69 -2.14 22.44
N VAL A 444 25.92 -2.43 22.87
CA VAL A 444 27.03 -2.76 21.98
C VAL A 444 27.21 -4.28 22.04
N PRO A 445 27.14 -5.03 20.92
CA PRO A 445 27.35 -6.47 20.91
C PRO A 445 28.69 -6.83 21.59
N MET A 446 28.75 -8.02 22.20
CA MET A 446 29.88 -8.51 23.01
C MET A 446 30.20 -7.72 24.31
N ARG A 447 29.86 -6.44 24.43
CA ARG A 447 30.11 -5.62 25.64
C ARG A 447 28.89 -5.49 26.55
N GLY A 448 27.70 -5.31 25.96
CA GLY A 448 26.46 -5.00 26.66
C GLY A 448 25.57 -6.20 27.00
N GLN A 449 25.95 -7.41 26.58
CA GLN A 449 25.18 -8.62 26.86
C GLN A 449 25.63 -9.25 28.19
N ALA A 450 24.69 -9.74 28.98
CA ALA A 450 25.00 -10.44 30.20
C ALA A 450 25.64 -11.80 29.87
N VAL A 451 26.97 -11.84 29.93
CA VAL A 451 27.76 -13.04 29.73
C VAL A 451 28.04 -13.67 31.10
N GLY A 452 27.91 -15.00 31.23
CA GLY A 452 28.26 -15.67 32.48
C GLY A 452 29.73 -15.40 32.87
N PRO A 453 30.12 -15.50 34.16
CA PRO A 453 31.48 -15.14 34.64
C PRO A 453 32.66 -15.86 33.96
N ARG A 454 32.37 -16.91 33.17
CA ARG A 454 33.35 -17.75 32.45
C ARG A 454 33.04 -17.89 30.97
N GLU A 455 31.98 -17.26 30.48
CA GLU A 455 31.59 -17.37 29.08
C GLU A 455 32.32 -16.28 28.27
N THR A 456 32.80 -16.64 27.09
CA THR A 456 33.47 -15.69 26.21
C THR A 456 32.40 -14.86 25.50
N PRO A 457 32.55 -13.53 25.40
CA PRO A 457 31.63 -12.71 24.62
C PRO A 457 31.47 -13.25 23.21
N ARG A 458 30.22 -13.45 22.78
CA ARG A 458 29.89 -13.93 21.45
C ARG A 458 29.29 -12.78 20.62
N PRO A 459 29.53 -12.76 19.30
CA PRO A 459 28.80 -11.87 18.40
C PRO A 459 27.29 -12.05 18.54
N HIS A 460 26.55 -10.97 18.33
CA HIS A 460 25.10 -10.97 18.42
C HIS A 460 24.49 -11.37 17.08
N THR A 461 23.64 -12.40 17.07
CA THR A 461 22.94 -12.85 15.87
C THR A 461 21.52 -12.29 15.83
N MET A 462 21.15 -11.69 14.70
CA MET A 462 19.82 -11.16 14.43
C MET A 462 19.25 -11.82 13.18
N ILE A 463 17.96 -12.11 13.19
CA ILE A 463 17.17 -12.53 12.03
C ILE A 463 16.37 -11.31 11.58
N ILE A 464 16.60 -10.86 10.36
CA ILE A 464 15.92 -9.71 9.78
C ILE A 464 14.95 -10.20 8.72
N SER A 465 13.66 -10.09 9.00
CA SER A 465 12.57 -10.45 8.09
C SER A 465 12.27 -9.28 7.14
N LEU A 466 12.72 -9.40 5.89
CA LEU A 466 12.52 -8.41 4.84
C LEU A 466 11.30 -8.81 3.99
N PRO A 467 10.23 -8.00 3.99
CA PRO A 467 9.05 -8.31 3.19
C PRO A 467 9.39 -8.21 1.72
N GLY A 468 9.11 -9.29 0.99
CA GLY A 468 9.16 -9.28 -0.46
C GLY A 468 10.53 -9.34 -1.08
N LEU A 469 11.65 -9.37 -0.31
CA LEU A 469 12.96 -9.71 -0.87
C LEU A 469 12.91 -11.18 -1.32
N GLU A 470 12.59 -11.41 -2.59
CA GLU A 470 12.89 -12.70 -3.20
C GLU A 470 14.41 -12.73 -3.41
N VAL A 471 15.14 -13.22 -2.40
CA VAL A 471 16.48 -13.71 -2.68
C VAL A 471 16.28 -14.85 -3.65
N LYS A 472 16.73 -14.69 -4.90
CA LYS A 472 16.78 -15.81 -5.83
C LYS A 472 17.64 -16.87 -5.17
N SER A 473 16.94 -17.87 -4.65
CA SER A 473 17.53 -18.97 -3.93
C SER A 473 18.57 -19.62 -4.85
N THR A 474 19.68 -20.06 -4.28
CA THR A 474 20.67 -20.83 -5.04
C THR A 474 20.00 -22.09 -5.60
N ASP A 475 20.60 -22.74 -6.61
CA ASP A 475 19.98 -23.96 -7.17
C ASP A 475 19.76 -25.04 -6.09
N ASP A 476 20.58 -25.07 -5.04
CA ASP A 476 20.39 -25.96 -3.88
C ASP A 476 19.14 -25.58 -3.06
N ASP A 477 18.90 -24.29 -2.80
CA ASP A 477 17.72 -23.84 -2.06
C ASP A 477 16.40 -24.12 -2.83
N ARG A 478 16.44 -24.10 -4.18
CA ARG A 478 15.27 -24.44 -5.01
C ARG A 478 14.90 -25.91 -4.90
N ILE A 479 15.92 -26.77 -4.90
CA ILE A 479 15.75 -28.23 -4.75
C ILE A 479 15.08 -28.53 -3.40
N THR A 480 15.45 -27.80 -2.34
CA THR A 480 14.89 -27.93 -1.00
C THR A 480 13.42 -27.45 -0.93
N ALA A 481 13.09 -26.32 -1.57
CA ALA A 481 11.72 -25.80 -1.61
C ALA A 481 10.74 -26.71 -2.36
N ASP A 482 11.13 -27.23 -3.54
CA ASP A 482 10.28 -28.14 -4.31
C ASP A 482 10.08 -29.47 -3.57
N ALA A 483 11.14 -30.02 -2.96
CA ALA A 483 11.04 -31.22 -2.13
C ALA A 483 10.08 -31.00 -0.94
N LEU A 484 10.13 -29.83 -0.29
CA LEU A 484 9.25 -29.51 0.83
C LEU A 484 7.78 -29.34 0.40
N LEU A 485 7.54 -28.70 -0.74
CA LEU A 485 6.20 -28.54 -1.32
C LEU A 485 5.57 -29.90 -1.68
N ASP A 486 6.37 -30.86 -2.14
CA ASP A 486 5.91 -32.21 -2.40
C ASP A 486 5.58 -32.96 -1.11
N VAL A 487 6.44 -32.90 -0.10
CA VAL A 487 6.19 -33.50 1.22
C VAL A 487 4.91 -32.93 1.87
N LEU A 488 4.71 -31.62 1.83
CA LEU A 488 3.50 -30.98 2.38
C LEU A 488 2.25 -31.27 1.54
N GLY A 489 2.38 -31.41 0.22
CA GLY A 489 1.30 -31.83 -0.66
C GLY A 489 0.84 -33.26 -0.38
N GLU A 490 1.78 -34.18 -0.17
CA GLU A 490 1.50 -35.56 0.25
C GLU A 490 0.81 -35.59 1.63
N MET A 491 1.31 -34.80 2.58
CA MET A 491 0.71 -34.70 3.92
C MET A 491 -0.74 -34.24 3.86
N ALA A 492 -1.02 -33.19 3.10
CA ALA A 492 -2.38 -32.68 2.92
C ALA A 492 -3.31 -33.73 2.31
N GLY A 493 -2.82 -34.49 1.32
CA GLY A 493 -3.57 -35.59 0.71
C GLY A 493 -3.94 -36.69 1.69
N GLU A 494 -3.00 -37.10 2.55
CA GLU A 494 -3.24 -38.13 3.56
C GLU A 494 -4.14 -37.64 4.71
N MET A 495 -3.97 -36.39 5.14
CA MET A 495 -4.86 -35.79 6.13
C MET A 495 -6.30 -35.65 5.60
N TYR A 496 -6.46 -35.32 4.31
CA TYR A 496 -7.77 -35.30 3.65
C TYR A 496 -8.41 -36.70 3.66
N ASP A 497 -7.66 -37.75 3.30
CA ASP A 497 -8.17 -39.12 3.33
C ASP A 497 -8.56 -39.57 4.74
N ALA A 498 -7.76 -39.20 5.76
CA ALA A 498 -8.02 -39.53 7.15
C ALA A 498 -9.26 -38.80 7.72
N THR A 499 -9.59 -37.62 7.20
CA THR A 499 -10.73 -36.80 7.66
C THR A 499 -12.00 -37.09 6.85
N VAL A 500 -11.90 -37.15 5.53
CA VAL A 500 -13.04 -37.28 4.61
C VAL A 500 -13.31 -38.74 4.28
N GLY A 501 -12.27 -39.57 4.07
CA GLY A 501 -12.40 -40.98 3.72
C GLY A 501 -13.02 -41.84 4.83
N ALA A 502 -12.91 -41.43 6.09
CA ALA A 502 -13.59 -42.06 7.22
C ALA A 502 -15.09 -41.67 7.32
N SER A 503 -15.53 -40.62 6.60
CA SER A 503 -16.80 -39.93 6.84
C SER A 503 -17.98 -40.37 5.97
N GLY A 504 -17.93 -41.56 5.36
CA GLY A 504 -19.08 -42.18 4.68
C GLY A 504 -20.34 -42.38 5.54
N GLY A 505 -20.34 -41.96 6.82
CA GLY A 505 -21.49 -41.98 7.71
C GLY A 505 -21.35 -41.12 8.98
N GLY A 506 -20.79 -39.91 8.90
CA GLY A 506 -20.79 -38.97 10.03
C GLY A 506 -19.82 -39.29 11.18
N ALA A 507 -18.81 -40.13 10.94
CA ALA A 507 -17.77 -40.42 11.93
C ALA A 507 -16.85 -39.21 12.16
N THR A 508 -16.47 -39.02 13.42
CA THR A 508 -15.46 -38.05 13.85
C THR A 508 -14.08 -38.37 13.25
N PRO A 509 -13.23 -37.35 13.01
CA PRO A 509 -11.88 -37.56 12.51
C PRO A 509 -11.09 -38.55 13.37
N ASN A 510 -10.33 -39.46 12.74
CA ASN A 510 -9.45 -40.36 13.47
C ASN A 510 -8.21 -39.59 13.94
N LEU A 511 -8.29 -39.01 15.14
CA LEU A 511 -7.23 -38.21 15.76
C LEU A 511 -5.90 -38.97 15.89
N ALA A 512 -5.94 -40.28 16.17
CA ALA A 512 -4.73 -41.09 16.25
C ALA A 512 -4.02 -41.19 14.91
N LYS A 513 -4.78 -41.36 13.82
CA LYS A 513 -4.23 -41.39 12.46
C LYS A 513 -3.70 -40.04 11.98
N LEU A 514 -4.36 -38.94 12.37
CA LEU A 514 -3.86 -37.59 12.09
C LEU A 514 -2.55 -37.31 12.83
N GLN A 515 -2.43 -37.76 14.09
CA GLN A 515 -1.19 -37.65 14.84
C GLN A 515 -0.05 -38.48 14.22
N GLU A 516 -0.35 -39.70 13.77
CA GLU A 516 0.61 -40.57 13.08
C GLU A 516 1.12 -39.93 11.78
N ILE A 517 0.21 -39.39 10.96
CA ILE A 517 0.55 -38.65 9.74
C ILE A 517 1.46 -37.47 10.10
N SER A 518 1.08 -36.65 11.09
CA SER A 518 1.86 -35.49 11.52
C SER A 518 3.28 -35.86 11.94
N ASN A 519 3.45 -36.89 12.77
CA ASN A 519 4.76 -37.31 13.26
C ASN A 519 5.67 -37.80 12.13
N ARG A 520 5.12 -38.57 11.18
CA ARG A 520 5.88 -39.11 10.05
C ARG A 520 6.33 -38.01 9.09
N PHE A 521 5.49 -37.01 8.86
CA PHE A 521 5.85 -35.87 8.01
C PHE A 521 6.79 -34.90 8.71
N GLN A 522 6.75 -34.80 10.05
CA GLN A 522 7.71 -34.02 10.82
C GLN A 522 9.15 -34.46 10.60
N GLU A 523 9.42 -35.76 10.66
CA GLU A 523 10.76 -36.30 10.42
C GLU A 523 11.27 -35.99 9.00
N ARG A 524 10.38 -36.05 7.99
CA ARG A 524 10.71 -35.72 6.60
C ARG A 524 10.95 -34.23 6.39
N VAL A 525 10.16 -33.37 7.04
CA VAL A 525 10.33 -31.92 6.97
C VAL A 525 11.61 -31.51 7.68
N ASP A 526 11.89 -32.06 8.85
CA ASP A 526 13.14 -31.79 9.59
C ASP A 526 14.36 -32.19 8.75
N GLN A 527 14.34 -33.34 8.06
CA GLN A 527 15.41 -33.75 7.14
C GLN A 527 15.64 -32.80 5.96
N ILE A 528 14.61 -32.05 5.53
CA ILE A 528 14.69 -31.12 4.40
C ILE A 528 15.09 -29.72 4.88
N VAL A 529 14.51 -29.25 5.98
CA VAL A 529 14.66 -27.87 6.47
C VAL A 529 15.89 -27.72 7.38
N ASP A 530 16.20 -28.75 8.17
CA ASP A 530 17.27 -28.74 9.16
C ASP A 530 18.00 -30.09 9.19
N PRO A 531 18.77 -30.42 8.14
CA PRO A 531 19.46 -31.70 8.04
C PRO A 531 20.51 -31.91 9.16
N GLU A 532 20.96 -30.83 9.81
CA GLU A 532 21.94 -30.86 10.91
C GLU A 532 21.28 -30.95 12.30
N GLY A 533 19.96 -30.71 12.40
CA GLY A 533 19.15 -31.00 13.58
C GLY A 533 19.33 -30.03 14.75
N GLU A 534 19.77 -28.80 14.50
CA GLU A 534 20.07 -27.81 15.55
C GLU A 534 18.89 -26.89 15.93
N GLY A 535 17.80 -26.87 15.15
CA GLY A 535 16.70 -25.95 15.39
C GLY A 535 15.39 -26.49 14.85
N GLY A 536 14.41 -26.75 15.73
CA GLY A 536 13.07 -27.25 15.41
C GLY A 536 12.19 -26.32 14.55
N GLU A 537 12.70 -25.84 13.42
CA GLU A 537 12.05 -25.03 12.41
C GLU A 537 11.03 -25.86 11.63
N GLY A 538 11.35 -27.11 11.31
CA GLY A 538 10.40 -28.01 10.66
C GLY A 538 9.13 -28.24 11.49
N ALA A 539 9.29 -28.39 12.81
CA ALA A 539 8.18 -28.43 13.76
C ALA A 539 7.33 -27.14 13.74
N ARG A 540 7.96 -25.95 13.72
CA ARG A 540 7.25 -24.66 13.67
C ARG A 540 6.54 -24.45 12.34
N LEU A 541 7.15 -24.88 11.24
CA LEU A 541 6.56 -24.82 9.90
C LEU A 541 5.30 -25.69 9.84
N LEU A 542 5.40 -26.93 10.32
CA LEU A 542 4.27 -27.87 10.38
C LEU A 542 3.16 -27.40 11.31
N GLN A 543 3.50 -26.79 12.45
CA GLN A 543 2.51 -26.23 13.36
C GLN A 543 1.73 -25.08 12.69
N ARG A 544 2.41 -24.16 12.01
CA ARG A 544 1.78 -23.05 11.26
C ARG A 544 0.92 -23.58 10.12
N PHE A 545 1.46 -24.50 9.34
CA PHE A 545 0.74 -25.18 8.27
C PHE A 545 -0.53 -25.85 8.81
N GLY A 546 -0.43 -26.63 9.90
CA GLY A 546 -1.55 -27.31 10.53
C GLY A 546 -2.64 -26.38 11.07
N GLN A 547 -2.27 -25.21 11.62
CA GLN A 547 -3.23 -24.21 12.08
C GLN A 547 -4.00 -23.58 10.92
N GLN A 548 -3.31 -23.16 9.85
CA GLN A 548 -3.94 -22.61 8.66
C GLN A 548 -4.81 -23.66 7.93
N PHE A 549 -4.32 -24.90 7.89
CA PHE A 549 -5.03 -26.08 7.37
C PHE A 549 -6.37 -26.31 8.09
N MET A 550 -6.38 -26.29 9.43
CA MET A 550 -7.61 -26.50 10.21
C MET A 550 -8.59 -25.34 10.08
N GLN A 551 -8.10 -24.11 9.95
CA GLN A 551 -8.96 -22.94 9.67
C GLN A 551 -9.65 -23.07 8.31
N ALA A 552 -8.94 -23.53 7.28
CA ALA A 552 -9.52 -23.75 5.96
C ALA A 552 -10.60 -24.84 5.95
N LEU A 553 -10.48 -25.86 6.80
CA LEU A 553 -11.51 -26.89 6.98
C LEU A 553 -12.70 -26.44 7.84
N GLY A 554 -12.50 -25.48 8.75
CA GLY A 554 -13.53 -24.99 9.69
C GLY A 554 -14.45 -23.89 9.16
N GLY A 555 -14.16 -23.33 7.98
CA GLY A 555 -14.93 -22.24 7.35
C GLY A 555 -16.30 -22.69 6.81
N GLY A 556 -17.33 -22.60 7.66
CA GLY A 556 -18.77 -22.47 7.40
C GLY A 556 -19.38 -22.93 6.05
N GLY A 557 -20.27 -23.93 6.12
CA GLY A 557 -21.49 -24.07 5.28
C GLY A 557 -21.35 -24.39 3.78
N GLY A 558 -20.14 -24.34 3.20
CA GLY A 558 -19.91 -24.60 1.78
C GLY A 558 -19.77 -26.07 1.39
N THR A 559 -19.89 -26.36 0.10
CA THR A 559 -19.52 -27.65 -0.50
C THR A 559 -18.06 -27.97 -0.19
N ARG A 560 -17.80 -29.17 0.35
CA ARG A 560 -16.43 -29.62 0.69
C ARG A 560 -15.55 -29.59 -0.58
N PRO A 561 -14.31 -29.08 -0.49
CA PRO A 561 -13.37 -29.10 -1.61
C PRO A 561 -13.01 -30.54 -2.00
N THR A 562 -12.71 -30.77 -3.28
CA THR A 562 -12.14 -32.04 -3.73
C THR A 562 -10.73 -32.21 -3.20
N LYS A 563 -10.22 -33.46 -3.15
CA LYS A 563 -8.86 -33.75 -2.71
C LYS A 563 -7.81 -32.97 -3.50
N GLU A 564 -8.00 -32.83 -4.81
CA GLU A 564 -7.07 -32.09 -5.69
C GLU A 564 -7.08 -30.58 -5.37
N ALA A 565 -8.25 -29.98 -5.20
CA ALA A 565 -8.38 -28.57 -4.82
C ALA A 565 -7.77 -28.34 -3.43
N PHE A 566 -7.92 -29.32 -2.54
CA PHE A 566 -7.38 -29.28 -1.19
C PHE A 566 -5.85 -29.35 -1.16
N VAL A 567 -5.24 -30.27 -1.91
CA VAL A 567 -3.78 -30.38 -2.06
C VAL A 567 -3.21 -29.14 -2.74
N ALA A 568 -3.90 -28.58 -3.74
CA ALA A 568 -3.47 -27.34 -4.39
C ALA A 568 -3.46 -26.16 -3.42
N MET A 569 -4.50 -26.01 -2.59
CA MET A 569 -4.56 -25.00 -1.53
C MET A 569 -3.43 -25.17 -0.52
N ALA A 570 -3.18 -26.41 -0.06
CA ALA A 570 -2.07 -26.72 0.84
C ALA A 570 -0.70 -26.36 0.25
N ARG A 571 -0.45 -26.71 -1.02
CA ARG A 571 0.80 -26.33 -1.71
C ARG A 571 0.95 -24.82 -1.83
N GLU A 572 -0.13 -24.09 -2.07
CA GLU A 572 -0.09 -22.63 -2.12
C GLU A 572 0.17 -22.02 -0.74
N THR A 573 -0.47 -22.53 0.32
CA THR A 573 -0.18 -22.13 1.70
C THR A 573 1.27 -22.43 2.09
N ALA A 574 1.79 -23.60 1.72
CA ALA A 574 3.18 -23.96 1.94
C ALA A 574 4.14 -23.06 1.16
N ARG A 575 3.81 -22.71 -0.09
CA ARG A 575 4.56 -21.74 -0.89
C ARG A 575 4.57 -20.36 -0.23
N GLN A 576 3.44 -19.91 0.32
CA GLN A 576 3.36 -18.66 1.08
C GLN A 576 4.24 -18.70 2.33
N LEU A 577 4.19 -19.78 3.12
CA LEU A 577 5.02 -19.95 4.32
C LEU A 577 6.53 -20.02 3.97
N LEU A 578 6.87 -20.67 2.86
CA LEU A 578 8.25 -20.72 2.34
C LEU A 578 8.71 -19.36 1.83
N GLN A 579 7.85 -18.63 1.11
CA GLN A 579 8.13 -17.25 0.68
C GLN A 579 8.30 -16.31 1.88
N GLU A 580 7.53 -16.49 2.94
CA GLU A 580 7.72 -15.78 4.22
C GLU A 580 9.10 -16.08 4.83
N GLN A 581 9.60 -17.31 4.73
CA GLN A 581 10.96 -17.67 5.21
C GLN A 581 12.07 -17.18 4.27
N SER A 582 11.81 -17.13 2.96
CA SER A 582 12.78 -16.78 1.91
C SER A 582 13.24 -15.31 1.94
N GLY A 583 12.56 -14.46 2.71
CA GLY A 583 12.89 -13.04 2.90
C GLY A 583 13.72 -12.72 4.14
N SER A 584 14.16 -13.73 4.91
CA SER A 584 14.96 -13.49 6.12
C SER A 584 16.46 -13.53 5.84
N ILE A 585 17.21 -12.60 6.46
CA ILE A 585 18.68 -12.62 6.46
C ILE A 585 19.17 -12.74 7.90
N THR A 586 20.17 -13.60 8.11
CA THR A 586 20.80 -13.76 9.42
C THR A 586 22.09 -12.96 9.44
N ILE A 587 22.20 -12.04 10.39
CA ILE A 587 23.34 -11.14 10.50
C ILE A 587 24.01 -11.32 11.85
N THR A 588 25.33 -11.36 11.82
CA THR A 588 26.16 -11.43 13.01
C THR A 588 26.86 -10.09 13.23
N LEU A 589 26.57 -9.44 14.36
CA LEU A 589 27.16 -8.17 14.76
C LEU A 589 28.20 -8.36 15.86
N ASP A 590 29.33 -7.67 15.72
CA ASP A 590 30.40 -7.60 16.72
C ASP A 590 30.40 -6.26 17.47
N ASP A 591 31.46 -5.98 18.23
CA ASP A 591 31.57 -4.75 19.03
C ASP A 591 32.01 -3.50 18.24
N SER A 592 32.07 -3.58 16.90
CA SER A 592 32.36 -2.44 16.03
C SER A 592 31.17 -1.49 15.84
N THR A 593 29.95 -2.00 16.08
CA THR A 593 28.71 -1.24 15.94
C THR A 593 27.89 -1.30 17.22
N PHE A 594 26.90 -0.41 17.33
CA PHE A 594 25.88 -0.50 18.37
C PHE A 594 24.57 -0.99 17.77
N VAL A 595 23.68 -1.48 18.62
CA VAL A 595 22.31 -1.80 18.26
C VAL A 595 21.39 -0.84 18.99
N LEU A 596 20.54 -0.16 18.24
CA LEU A 596 19.44 0.64 18.76
C LEU A 596 18.14 0.14 18.14
N TYR A 597 17.17 -0.20 18.98
CA TYR A 597 15.89 -0.73 18.51
C TYR A 597 14.73 -0.31 19.41
N SER A 598 13.52 -0.37 18.86
CA SER A 598 12.26 -0.30 19.60
C SER A 598 11.67 -1.69 19.76
N VAL A 599 11.03 -1.96 20.90
CA VAL A 599 10.39 -3.26 21.21
C VAL A 599 9.21 -3.60 20.30
N GLY A 600 8.82 -2.64 19.45
CA GLY A 600 7.77 -2.82 18.45
C GLY A 600 6.40 -3.16 19.06
N PRO A 601 5.41 -3.49 18.21
CA PRO A 601 4.05 -3.77 18.64
C PRO A 601 3.92 -4.94 19.65
N GLN A 602 4.88 -5.87 19.67
CA GLN A 602 4.86 -7.01 20.60
C GLN A 602 5.30 -6.63 22.02
N GLY A 603 6.03 -5.51 22.19
CA GLY A 603 6.50 -5.04 23.50
C GLY A 603 7.50 -5.97 24.18
N GLN A 604 8.05 -6.96 23.46
CA GLN A 604 8.96 -7.95 24.03
C GLN A 604 10.41 -7.50 23.89
N ARG A 605 11.17 -7.58 24.99
CA ARG A 605 12.61 -7.29 24.95
C ARG A 605 13.37 -8.52 24.47
N ASN A 606 13.44 -8.70 23.14
CA ASN A 606 14.13 -9.84 22.55
C ASN A 606 15.58 -9.53 22.13
N TRP A 607 16.09 -8.33 22.47
CA TRP A 607 17.42 -7.84 22.08
C TRP A 607 17.59 -7.71 20.57
N ALA A 608 16.53 -7.35 19.82
CA ALA A 608 16.55 -7.32 18.35
C ALA A 608 16.99 -8.63 17.69
N ARG A 609 16.79 -9.78 18.36
CA ARG A 609 17.07 -11.10 17.75
C ARG A 609 16.17 -11.41 16.56
N SER A 610 14.98 -10.81 16.55
CA SER A 610 14.04 -10.86 15.43
C SER A 610 13.60 -9.44 15.14
N VAL A 611 13.81 -8.99 13.90
CA VAL A 611 13.50 -7.64 13.41
C VAL A 611 12.71 -7.75 12.12
N GLY A 612 11.59 -7.04 11.99
CA GLY A 612 10.86 -7.01 10.72
C GLY A 612 9.37 -6.65 10.79
N GLN A 613 8.66 -6.92 9.69
CA GLN A 613 7.25 -6.51 9.53
C GLN A 613 6.23 -7.35 10.33
N GLY A 614 6.62 -8.48 10.93
CA GLY A 614 5.74 -9.39 11.70
C GLY A 614 5.31 -8.90 13.09
N GLY A 615 5.50 -7.62 13.42
CA GLY A 615 5.34 -7.09 14.78
C GLY A 615 6.56 -7.32 15.68
N GLU A 616 7.67 -7.72 15.08
CA GLU A 616 8.99 -7.87 15.69
C GLU A 616 9.59 -6.51 16.10
N ASP A 617 10.78 -6.54 16.71
CA ASP A 617 11.51 -5.33 17.10
C ASP A 617 11.74 -4.44 15.87
N LEU A 618 11.66 -3.12 16.08
CA LEU A 618 11.98 -2.14 15.04
C LEU A 618 13.45 -1.76 15.18
N LEU A 619 14.30 -2.30 14.30
CA LEU A 619 15.71 -1.92 14.23
C LEU A 619 15.86 -0.50 13.69
N LEU A 620 16.55 0.33 14.46
CA LEU A 620 16.85 1.72 14.11
C LEU A 620 18.31 1.87 13.73
N TRP A 621 19.21 1.12 14.39
CA TRP A 621 20.63 1.08 14.06
C TRP A 621 21.20 -0.32 14.37
N PRO A 622 22.06 -0.89 13.50
CA PRO A 622 22.46 -0.39 12.18
C PRO A 622 21.27 -0.25 11.21
N PRO A 623 21.37 0.60 10.18
CA PRO A 623 20.31 0.74 9.19
C PRO A 623 20.09 -0.59 8.45
N MET A 624 18.83 -1.00 8.31
CA MET A 624 18.47 -2.19 7.56
C MET A 624 19.01 -2.16 6.13
N LEU A 625 19.01 -1.01 5.45
CA LEU A 625 19.52 -0.90 4.07
C LEU A 625 21.01 -1.25 3.94
N SER A 626 21.84 -0.80 4.89
CA SER A 626 23.26 -1.17 4.96
C SER A 626 23.42 -2.67 5.12
N LEU A 627 22.69 -3.23 6.09
CA LEU A 627 22.69 -4.66 6.37
C LEU A 627 22.26 -5.53 5.18
N VAL A 628 21.21 -5.12 4.46
CA VAL A 628 20.77 -5.80 3.23
C VAL A 628 21.84 -5.70 2.14
N ARG A 629 22.46 -4.53 1.98
CA ARG A 629 23.48 -4.30 0.96
C ARG A 629 24.72 -5.17 1.19
N ASP A 630 25.18 -5.24 2.43
CA ASP A 630 26.33 -6.06 2.81
C ASP A 630 26.06 -7.54 2.55
N GLU A 631 24.86 -8.01 2.91
CA GLU A 631 24.46 -9.40 2.65
C GLU A 631 24.37 -9.71 1.16
N LEU A 632 23.78 -8.81 0.36
CA LEU A 632 23.72 -8.98 -1.10
C LEU A 632 25.12 -8.99 -1.73
N ALA A 633 26.02 -8.14 -1.23
CA ALA A 633 27.42 -8.11 -1.65
C ALA A 633 28.14 -9.42 -1.28
N HIS A 634 27.91 -9.93 -0.06
CA HIS A 634 28.48 -11.19 0.42
C HIS A 634 28.03 -12.39 -0.42
N ARG A 635 26.75 -12.43 -0.81
CA ARG A 635 26.20 -13.49 -1.66
C ARG A 635 26.58 -13.36 -3.15
N GLY A 636 27.19 -12.24 -3.56
CA GLY A 636 27.46 -11.94 -4.97
C GLY A 636 26.19 -11.84 -5.82
N VAL A 637 25.04 -11.60 -5.20
CA VAL A 637 23.74 -11.55 -5.88
C VAL A 637 23.55 -10.15 -6.43
N ALA A 638 23.58 -10.03 -7.77
CA ALA A 638 23.08 -8.84 -8.43
C ALA A 638 21.60 -8.64 -8.05
N ILE A 639 21.18 -7.40 -7.79
CA ILE A 639 19.81 -7.04 -7.39
C ILE A 639 18.84 -7.40 -8.52
N ALA A 640 18.47 -8.68 -8.62
CA ALA A 640 17.65 -9.24 -9.68
C ALA A 640 16.18 -9.27 -9.24
N GLY A 641 15.63 -8.07 -9.16
CA GLY A 641 14.21 -7.73 -9.26
C GLY A 641 13.14 -8.75 -8.89
N ALA A 642 12.77 -8.78 -7.61
CA ALA A 642 11.38 -8.76 -7.14
C ALA A 642 11.42 -8.37 -5.66
N TRP A 643 11.03 -7.12 -5.36
CA TRP A 643 10.63 -6.73 -4.02
C TRP A 643 9.13 -6.57 -4.07
N ILE A 644 8.39 -7.38 -3.32
CA ILE A 644 6.99 -7.09 -3.02
C ILE A 644 6.98 -6.15 -1.81
N ASP A 645 7.25 -4.87 -2.07
CA ASP A 645 6.42 -3.87 -1.40
C ASP A 645 4.98 -4.19 -1.83
N TYR A 646 4.02 -4.16 -0.92
CA TYR A 646 2.60 -4.33 -1.22
C TYR A 646 2.25 -3.50 -2.46
N GLN A 647 2.24 -4.13 -3.64
CA GLN A 647 2.11 -3.40 -4.89
C GLN A 647 0.68 -2.86 -4.92
N PRO A 648 0.42 -1.57 -5.19
CA PRO A 648 -0.60 -1.31 -6.17
C PRO A 648 -0.02 -1.90 -7.47
N MET A 649 -0.53 -3.08 -7.87
CA MET A 649 0.05 -3.89 -8.94
C MET A 649 0.42 -3.03 -10.15
N ALA A 650 1.67 -3.20 -10.61
CA ALA A 650 2.22 -2.46 -11.73
C ALA A 650 1.25 -2.46 -12.91
N ARG A 651 0.94 -1.27 -13.45
CA ARG A 651 0.19 -1.14 -14.70
C ARG A 651 0.97 -1.84 -15.83
N PRO A 652 0.30 -2.47 -16.81
CA PRO A 652 0.95 -2.72 -18.09
C PRO A 652 1.43 -1.37 -18.66
N ALA A 653 2.65 -1.37 -19.24
CA ALA A 653 3.22 -0.18 -19.87
C ALA A 653 2.19 0.47 -20.82
N PRO A 654 2.13 1.82 -20.90
CA PRO A 654 1.31 2.47 -21.90
C PRO A 654 1.69 1.91 -23.26
N VAL A 655 0.73 1.30 -23.97
CA VAL A 655 0.91 0.89 -25.36
C VAL A 655 1.36 2.13 -26.11
N ALA A 656 2.64 2.16 -26.51
CA ALA A 656 3.14 3.20 -27.38
C ALA A 656 2.20 3.22 -28.59
N ARG A 657 1.47 4.33 -28.78
CA ARG A 657 0.69 4.49 -30.00
C ARG A 657 1.69 4.43 -31.14
N GLU A 658 1.57 3.41 -31.99
CA GLU A 658 2.35 3.34 -33.21
C GLU A 658 2.22 4.68 -33.94
N PRO A 659 3.32 5.25 -34.45
CA PRO A 659 3.25 6.48 -35.21
C PRO A 659 2.35 6.26 -36.42
N VAL A 660 1.15 6.86 -36.38
CA VAL A 660 0.21 6.88 -37.51
C VAL A 660 0.98 7.31 -38.74
N GLU A 661 1.05 6.43 -39.75
CA GLU A 661 1.78 6.71 -40.97
C GLU A 661 1.30 8.06 -41.57
N PRO A 662 2.22 8.86 -42.15
CA PRO A 662 1.85 10.10 -42.82
C PRO A 662 0.76 9.92 -43.90
N SER A 663 0.63 8.72 -44.45
CA SER A 663 -0.39 8.31 -45.43
C SER A 663 -1.80 8.30 -44.81
N GLU A 664 -1.97 7.73 -43.62
CA GLU A 664 -3.25 7.69 -42.88
C GLU A 664 -3.65 9.06 -42.36
N ARG A 665 -2.67 9.86 -41.94
CA ARG A 665 -2.93 11.24 -41.47
C ARG A 665 -3.48 12.12 -42.60
N ARG A 666 -2.95 11.97 -43.82
CA ARG A 666 -3.48 12.66 -45.02
C ARG A 666 -4.86 12.17 -45.44
N ARG A 667 -5.15 10.88 -45.27
CA ARG A 667 -6.47 10.31 -45.56
C ARG A 667 -7.55 10.83 -44.60
N GLN A 668 -7.22 10.93 -43.32
CA GLN A 668 -8.11 11.49 -42.29
C GLN A 668 -8.34 13.00 -42.47
N GLU A 669 -7.33 13.75 -42.94
CA GLU A 669 -7.50 15.17 -43.31
C GLU A 669 -8.31 15.37 -44.59
N GLN A 670 -8.22 14.47 -45.58
CA GLN A 670 -9.07 14.49 -46.78
C GLN A 670 -10.54 14.15 -46.48
N GLU A 671 -10.80 13.22 -45.57
CA GLU A 671 -12.16 12.88 -45.14
C GLU A 671 -12.82 14.01 -44.33
N ARG A 672 -12.03 14.82 -43.61
CA ARG A 672 -12.54 15.99 -42.86
C ARG A 672 -12.83 17.21 -43.72
N THR A 673 -12.24 17.32 -44.91
CA THR A 673 -12.37 18.51 -45.79
C THR A 673 -13.38 18.34 -46.91
N THR A 674 -14.05 17.19 -47.01
CA THR A 674 -15.07 16.96 -48.04
C THR A 674 -16.45 17.42 -47.55
N PRO A 675 -17.06 18.50 -48.10
CA PRO A 675 -18.39 18.92 -47.69
C PRO A 675 -19.43 17.88 -48.13
N ARG A 676 -20.27 17.45 -47.19
CA ARG A 676 -21.43 16.57 -47.45
C ARG A 676 -22.33 17.25 -48.49
N ARG A 677 -22.42 16.65 -49.68
CA ARG A 677 -23.42 17.02 -50.70
C ARG A 677 -24.82 16.76 -50.14
N GLU A 678 -25.62 17.82 -50.04
CA GLU A 678 -27.06 17.76 -49.85
C GLU A 678 -27.69 17.07 -51.07
N GLY A 679 -28.44 15.99 -50.82
CA GLY A 679 -29.28 15.33 -51.82
C GLY A 679 -30.65 16.03 -51.92
N PRO A 680 -31.32 15.99 -53.09
CA PRO A 680 -32.46 16.83 -53.38
C PRO A 680 -33.73 16.35 -52.67
N GLY A 681 -34.51 17.32 -52.19
CA GLY A 681 -35.81 17.08 -51.58
C GLY A 681 -36.84 16.51 -52.54
N LEU A 682 -37.74 15.70 -51.99
CA LEU A 682 -39.04 15.40 -52.59
C LEU A 682 -40.13 15.59 -51.53
N THR A 683 -41.13 16.34 -51.95
CA THR A 683 -42.33 16.87 -51.29
C THR A 683 -43.39 15.79 -51.00
N PRO A 684 -44.47 16.14 -50.25
CA PRO A 684 -45.20 15.20 -49.41
C PRO A 684 -46.36 14.49 -50.12
N PHE A 685 -46.65 13.27 -49.67
CA PHE A 685 -47.96 12.61 -49.72
C PHE A 685 -48.16 11.74 -48.48
#